data_AF-A0A954IEE7-F1
#
_entry.id   AF-A0A954IEE7-F1
#
_cell.length_a   1.000
_cell.length_b   1.000
_cell.length_c   1.000
_cell.angle_alpha   90.00
_cell.angle_beta   90.00
_cell.angle_gamma   90.00
#
_symmetry.space_group_name_H-M   'P 1'
#
loop_
_entity.id
_entity.type
_entity.pdbx_description
1 polymer ?
#
loop_
_entity_poly.entity_id
_entity_poly.type
_entity_poly.pdbx_seq_one_letter_code
_entity_poly.pdbx_strand_id
1 'polypeptide(L)'
;MTAEILRWRPPAILITALLFAAGISIQRAVDLPIPLVMSALATALMVAGFHSWRRRLRSRVSIISGSGKRAAHVTHDREKIRGAGATLVASLFARFRFPETPTLILLLAGLCTGMLLWERHIALLQGHLLKDLLKESDLTVRLSGRVLTIPSSRSVRQDIHWRSGAAPDVRTAFMLQVHTVLMEGRELQVTDRLHVLVEGETGRNIVWGDEILATGTVSFPAAPLNPGELDFREYHQRQGTSGFLFVRHAAAVQIVHHSSRTPCTWLSHIRFEISELIRRHMSGDARATAEALILGNRGHLQRETEDNFVVSGTMHLLAISGLHVGILYLFVSRCLNLLLASRTTALVGATTSCILYAFATDLRPSVARATCFFCFYTVSQLLNREFRMSSLIGCTAFVLILANPAIVLDTGAWLSFLAVSALAVSSLLEKRPSDSLPPLDAESAHERLLTWIAGLRPVLLRRYRQIVSVTIAAGPLVAAQFHVVSVTGAVINVVLIPLTSLTLICGFLFLGTGLVWPAAAAIPGFLFECLVNLLNSVVTYCADQLPGHIHVAEIAAPFLWVYYISLSCGYFSSGRLTRRTGLTLAAASGLAMLYSSVTPPVPTETRLTILSVGHGNAAVLESAGRIILFDAGATNRGERTADVIAGFLRMRGYRAVDSVILSHADLDHYNALATLAEQVPVGQILTSADFVRSPDAPVNRLLDRLCNVPTQIVCNGDYAVIGDTRIEFLQAQDTSGLDDNERSLVVVLRVGQRTVLLPGDLEHRGLAAVRDQLPDCDVVICPHHGSTDSSPPEFAGACQPEWAIVSERAIPVSRKLRAAYGDGCRILHTGHDGAVSIIIDTENSLAVSVHPMVRTRDDASTPVDNFRHVK
;
A
#
# COMPACT_ATOMS: atom_id res chain seq x y z
N MET A 1 12.62 15.82 -12.32
CA MET A 1 12.73 16.80 -11.20
C MET A 1 11.41 17.36 -10.69
N THR A 2 10.39 17.56 -11.53
CA THR A 2 9.04 18.03 -11.12
C THR A 2 8.14 16.97 -10.47
N ALA A 3 8.44 15.68 -10.64
CA ALA A 3 7.66 14.56 -10.07
C ALA A 3 7.89 14.33 -8.56
N GLU A 4 9.09 14.60 -8.03
CA GLU A 4 9.37 14.40 -6.59
C GLU A 4 8.89 15.55 -5.70
N ILE A 5 8.82 16.77 -6.23
CA ILE A 5 8.30 17.94 -5.49
C ILE A 5 6.77 17.81 -5.25
N LEU A 6 6.09 17.00 -6.07
CA LEU A 6 4.67 16.67 -5.91
C LEU A 6 4.41 15.51 -4.93
N ARG A 7 5.44 14.76 -4.50
CA ARG A 7 5.23 13.64 -3.57
C ARG A 7 4.94 14.06 -2.14
N TRP A 8 5.32 15.26 -1.68
CA TRP A 8 5.04 15.68 -0.31
C TRP A 8 4.86 17.19 -0.18
N ARG A 9 3.59 17.64 -0.12
CA ARG A 9 3.06 18.72 0.76
C ARG A 9 1.57 18.99 0.43
N PRO A 10 0.63 18.22 1.01
CA PRO A 10 -0.80 18.51 0.98
C PRO A 10 -1.19 19.96 1.32
N PRO A 11 -0.53 20.67 2.27
CA PRO A 11 -1.03 21.98 2.69
C PRO A 11 -0.81 23.10 1.67
N ALA A 12 0.25 23.08 0.86
CA ALA A 12 0.53 24.20 -0.06
C ALA A 12 -0.49 24.28 -1.19
N ILE A 13 -0.86 23.12 -1.74
CA ILE A 13 -1.83 23.00 -2.84
C ILE A 13 -3.26 23.11 -2.31
N LEU A 14 -3.56 22.56 -1.13
CA LEU A 14 -4.86 22.75 -0.46
C LEU A 14 -5.12 24.23 -0.17
N ILE A 15 -4.11 24.98 0.31
CA ILE A 15 -4.23 26.44 0.51
C ILE A 15 -4.45 27.15 -0.82
N THR A 16 -3.77 26.73 -1.89
CA THR A 16 -3.93 27.33 -3.23
C THR A 16 -5.32 27.05 -3.82
N ALA A 17 -5.85 25.83 -3.64
CA ALA A 17 -7.19 25.43 -4.04
C ALA A 17 -8.27 26.14 -3.21
N LEU A 18 -8.04 26.36 -1.91
CA LEU A 18 -8.93 27.12 -1.03
C LEU A 18 -8.94 28.62 -1.39
N LEU A 19 -7.81 29.20 -1.82
CA LEU A 19 -7.72 30.56 -2.34
C LEU A 19 -8.45 30.72 -3.69
N PHE A 20 -8.42 29.68 -4.54
CA PHE A 20 -9.15 29.65 -5.80
C PHE A 20 -10.67 29.51 -5.57
N ALA A 21 -11.10 28.65 -4.63
CA ALA A 21 -12.49 28.53 -4.21
C ALA A 21 -13.05 29.83 -3.59
N ALA A 22 -12.18 30.71 -3.09
CA ALA A 22 -12.53 32.04 -2.58
C ALA A 22 -12.59 33.15 -3.66
N GLY A 23 -12.39 32.82 -4.95
CA GLY A 23 -12.60 33.74 -6.07
C GLY A 23 -11.49 34.78 -6.30
N ILE A 24 -10.25 34.51 -5.88
CA ILE A 24 -9.12 35.44 -6.02
C ILE A 24 -8.29 35.09 -7.27
N SER A 25 -8.19 36.03 -8.21
CA SER A 25 -7.35 35.91 -9.42
C SER A 25 -5.87 36.11 -9.08
N ILE A 26 -5.02 35.12 -9.40
CA ILE A 26 -3.57 35.19 -9.23
C ILE A 26 -2.94 35.27 -10.62
N GLN A 27 -2.79 36.48 -11.14
CA GLN A 27 -1.91 36.73 -12.29
C GLN A 27 -0.53 37.14 -11.78
N ARG A 28 0.48 36.35 -12.18
CA ARG A 28 1.94 36.52 -11.98
C ARG A 28 2.52 35.95 -10.68
N ALA A 29 2.76 34.65 -10.68
CA ALA A 29 3.71 33.99 -9.78
C ALA A 29 4.35 32.80 -10.50
N VAL A 30 5.11 33.09 -11.54
CA VAL A 30 6.01 32.14 -12.20
C VAL A 30 7.41 32.79 -12.06
N ASP A 31 8.36 32.06 -11.50
CA ASP A 31 9.80 32.40 -11.33
C ASP A 31 10.32 32.96 -9.98
N LEU A 32 9.70 32.67 -8.82
CA LEU A 32 10.29 32.99 -7.51
C LEU A 32 10.36 31.80 -6.53
N PRO A 33 11.43 31.68 -5.71
CA PRO A 33 11.52 30.64 -4.68
C PRO A 33 10.39 30.77 -3.64
N ILE A 34 9.75 29.65 -3.33
CA ILE A 34 8.52 29.51 -2.52
C ILE A 34 8.49 30.32 -1.20
N PRO A 35 9.59 30.45 -0.43
CA PRO A 35 9.58 31.29 0.79
C PRO A 35 9.36 32.78 0.51
N LEU A 36 9.88 33.28 -0.63
CA LEU A 36 9.73 34.67 -1.05
C LEU A 36 8.32 34.95 -1.57
N VAL A 37 7.70 33.98 -2.27
CA VAL A 37 6.31 34.06 -2.71
C VAL A 37 5.35 34.12 -1.51
N MET A 38 5.61 33.32 -0.47
CA MET A 38 4.84 33.35 0.78
C MET A 38 5.00 34.67 1.55
N SER A 39 6.22 35.23 1.58
CA SER A 39 6.50 36.55 2.18
C SER A 39 5.87 37.71 1.39
N ALA A 40 5.95 37.67 0.05
CA ALA A 40 5.39 38.69 -0.83
C ALA A 40 3.86 38.65 -0.84
N LEU A 41 3.23 37.46 -0.84
CA LEU A 41 1.78 37.33 -0.69
C LEU A 41 1.30 37.75 0.70
N ALA A 42 2.00 37.40 1.78
CA ALA A 42 1.65 37.85 3.14
C ALA A 42 1.76 39.38 3.28
N THR A 43 2.77 39.98 2.63
CA THR A 43 2.97 41.44 2.61
C THR A 43 1.93 42.13 1.73
N ALA A 44 1.62 41.58 0.55
CA ALA A 44 0.56 42.09 -0.33
C ALA A 44 -0.84 41.98 0.31
N LEU A 45 -1.11 40.91 1.06
CA LEU A 45 -2.34 40.74 1.84
C LEU A 45 -2.42 41.71 3.03
N MET A 46 -1.29 42.00 3.69
CA MET A 46 -1.22 43.09 4.69
C MET A 46 -1.51 44.46 4.07
N VAL A 47 -0.91 44.79 2.92
CA VAL A 47 -1.06 46.10 2.26
C VAL A 47 -2.45 46.29 1.63
N ALA A 48 -3.03 45.24 1.03
CA ALA A 48 -4.39 45.27 0.48
C ALA A 48 -5.46 45.36 1.58
N GLY A 49 -5.24 44.70 2.74
CA GLY A 49 -6.05 44.89 3.94
C GLY A 49 -5.96 46.32 4.48
N PHE A 50 -4.76 46.92 4.47
CA PHE A 50 -4.53 48.28 4.95
C PHE A 50 -5.17 49.35 4.08
N HIS A 51 -5.28 49.16 2.76
CA HIS A 51 -5.93 50.13 1.87
C HIS A 51 -7.46 50.23 2.09
N SER A 52 -8.10 49.13 2.52
CA SER A 52 -9.51 49.14 2.94
C SER A 52 -9.72 49.78 4.32
N TRP A 53 -8.68 49.76 5.17
CA TRP A 53 -8.67 50.30 6.53
C TRP A 53 -8.34 51.80 6.56
N ARG A 54 -7.51 52.30 5.62
CA ARG A 54 -7.07 53.70 5.52
C ARG A 54 -8.19 54.71 5.18
N ARG A 55 -9.31 54.26 4.61
CA ARG A 55 -10.49 55.13 4.36
C ARG A 55 -11.37 55.34 5.61
N ARG A 56 -11.18 54.56 6.68
CA ARG A 56 -11.99 54.63 7.91
C ARG A 56 -11.26 55.17 9.14
N LEU A 57 -9.96 55.48 9.02
CA LEU A 57 -9.12 55.98 10.12
C LEU A 57 -8.47 57.34 9.82
N ARG A 58 -9.26 58.26 9.25
CA ARG A 58 -8.91 59.68 9.13
C ARG A 58 -9.54 60.56 10.22
N SER A 59 -9.87 59.97 11.37
CA SER A 59 -10.18 60.73 12.58
C SER A 59 -9.62 60.00 13.80
N ARG A 60 -8.69 60.68 14.49
CA ARG A 60 -8.12 60.37 15.82
C ARG A 60 -6.76 59.65 15.83
N VAL A 61 -5.76 60.52 16.04
CA VAL A 61 -4.62 60.41 16.95
C VAL A 61 -3.33 59.76 16.43
N SER A 62 -2.30 60.60 16.54
CA SER A 62 -0.87 60.51 16.29
C SER A 62 -0.08 59.94 17.49
N ILE A 63 1.24 59.73 17.26
CA ILE A 63 2.34 59.53 18.24
C ILE A 63 2.38 58.08 18.81
N ILE A 64 3.42 57.24 18.71
CA ILE A 64 4.85 57.40 19.04
C ILE A 64 5.74 56.49 18.16
N SER A 65 6.86 57.05 17.72
CA SER A 65 8.03 56.43 17.10
C SER A 65 9.03 55.87 18.14
N GLY A 66 9.76 54.79 17.82
CA GLY A 66 11.12 54.64 18.34
C GLY A 66 11.66 53.21 18.55
N SER A 67 12.72 52.90 17.81
CA SER A 67 13.76 51.87 18.05
C SER A 67 13.33 50.39 17.89
N GLY A 68 13.97 49.52 17.11
CA GLY A 68 15.32 49.54 16.52
C GLY A 68 16.28 48.69 17.35
N LYS A 69 16.28 47.37 17.14
CA LYS A 69 17.41 46.41 17.19
C LYS A 69 16.94 44.98 17.54
N ARG A 70 17.16 44.02 16.63
CA ARG A 70 17.96 42.79 16.81
C ARG A 70 17.69 41.80 15.67
N ALA A 71 18.68 41.66 14.79
CA ALA A 71 18.88 40.47 13.96
C ALA A 71 19.73 39.49 14.77
N ALA A 72 19.13 38.39 15.23
CA ALA A 72 19.75 37.12 15.61
C ALA A 72 18.67 36.22 16.22
N HIS A 73 18.27 35.17 15.47
CA HIS A 73 17.55 33.94 15.86
C HIS A 73 16.49 33.54 14.81
N VAL A 74 16.95 33.04 13.66
CA VAL A 74 16.08 32.37 12.67
C VAL A 74 16.16 30.86 12.89
N THR A 75 15.70 30.39 14.04
CA THR A 75 15.39 28.96 14.26
C THR A 75 14.09 28.76 15.07
N HIS A 76 13.44 29.83 15.53
CA HIS A 76 12.19 29.77 16.32
C HIS A 76 10.94 30.31 15.59
N ASP A 77 11.07 30.76 14.34
CA ASP A 77 9.96 31.39 13.60
C ASP A 77 9.15 30.43 12.71
N ARG A 78 9.57 29.17 12.54
CA ARG A 78 8.80 28.19 11.72
C ARG A 78 7.46 27.81 12.36
N GLU A 79 7.37 27.75 13.68
CA GLU A 79 6.11 27.48 14.39
C GLU A 79 5.16 28.69 14.37
N LYS A 80 5.69 29.91 14.53
CA LYS A 80 4.91 31.15 14.47
C LYS A 80 4.33 31.42 13.08
N ILE A 81 5.11 31.17 12.02
CA ILE A 81 4.66 31.35 10.63
C ILE A 81 3.56 30.34 10.26
N ARG A 82 3.62 29.10 10.77
CA ARG A 82 2.58 28.07 10.55
C ARG A 82 1.31 28.36 11.36
N GLY A 83 1.45 28.81 12.60
CA GLY A 83 0.32 29.25 13.44
C GLY A 83 -0.42 30.44 12.83
N ALA A 84 0.31 31.43 12.31
CA ALA A 84 -0.27 32.61 11.66
C ALA A 84 -1.05 32.27 10.38
N GLY A 85 -0.60 31.28 9.60
CA GLY A 85 -1.32 30.80 8.41
C GLY A 85 -2.68 30.19 8.77
N ALA A 86 -2.76 29.40 9.85
CA ALA A 86 -4.02 28.82 10.33
C ALA A 86 -5.00 29.90 10.83
N THR A 87 -4.51 30.91 11.55
CA THR A 87 -5.33 32.05 12.01
C THR A 87 -5.85 32.87 10.83
N LEU A 88 -5.04 33.08 9.79
CA LEU A 88 -5.41 33.81 8.59
C LEU A 88 -6.51 33.07 7.80
N VAL A 89 -6.38 31.77 7.61
CA VAL A 89 -7.39 30.94 6.91
C VAL A 89 -8.69 30.88 7.73
N ALA A 90 -8.62 30.70 9.05
CA ALA A 90 -9.80 30.74 9.92
C ALA A 90 -10.51 32.10 9.88
N SER A 91 -9.75 33.21 9.82
CA SER A 91 -10.31 34.56 9.70
C SER A 91 -10.95 34.85 8.33
N LEU A 92 -10.43 34.25 7.25
CA LEU A 92 -11.02 34.30 5.92
C LEU A 92 -12.35 33.54 5.87
N PHE A 93 -12.42 32.36 6.51
CA PHE A 93 -13.65 31.56 6.58
C PHE A 93 -14.74 32.15 7.48
N ALA A 94 -14.37 32.82 8.58
CA ALA A 94 -15.32 33.58 9.40
C ALA A 94 -16.01 34.70 8.61
N ARG A 95 -15.40 35.15 7.50
CA ARG A 95 -15.93 36.18 6.61
C ARG A 95 -16.95 35.65 5.59
N PHE A 96 -16.94 34.34 5.30
CA PHE A 96 -17.89 33.70 4.38
C PHE A 96 -18.89 32.83 5.17
N ARG A 97 -20.16 33.26 5.21
CA ARG A 97 -21.28 32.55 5.88
C ARG A 97 -21.72 31.32 5.08
N PHE A 98 -20.90 30.26 5.06
CA PHE A 98 -21.36 28.95 4.62
C PHE A 98 -21.90 28.15 5.82
N PRO A 99 -22.94 27.32 5.65
CA PRO A 99 -23.44 26.44 6.71
C PRO A 99 -22.38 25.46 7.26
N GLU A 100 -21.35 25.19 6.46
CA GLU A 100 -20.25 24.24 6.68
C GLU A 100 -19.02 24.89 7.34
N THR A 101 -18.98 26.22 7.53
CA THR A 101 -17.82 26.95 8.06
C THR A 101 -17.25 26.38 9.37
N PRO A 102 -18.06 25.99 10.38
CA PRO A 102 -17.53 25.40 11.61
C PRO A 102 -16.82 24.05 11.38
N THR A 103 -17.36 23.20 10.50
CA THR A 103 -16.78 21.91 10.14
C THR A 103 -15.39 22.10 9.53
N LEU A 104 -15.26 23.07 8.62
CA LEU A 104 -14.00 23.35 7.96
C LEU A 104 -12.94 23.92 8.91
N ILE A 105 -13.33 24.83 9.81
CA ILE A 105 -12.43 25.35 10.85
C ILE A 105 -11.91 24.21 11.72
N LEU A 106 -12.80 23.29 12.12
CA LEU A 106 -12.45 22.15 12.96
C LEU A 106 -11.52 21.17 12.22
N LEU A 107 -11.75 20.91 10.93
CA LEU A 107 -10.83 20.12 10.09
C LEU A 107 -9.46 20.76 9.96
N LEU A 108 -9.39 22.07 9.68
CA LEU A 108 -8.13 22.80 9.58
C LEU A 108 -7.37 22.82 10.91
N ALA A 109 -8.07 23.03 12.02
CA ALA A 109 -7.49 22.96 13.36
C ALA A 109 -6.96 21.54 13.65
N GLY A 110 -7.72 20.51 13.29
CA GLY A 110 -7.30 19.11 13.40
C GLY A 110 -6.04 18.83 12.59
N LEU A 111 -6.01 19.22 11.31
CA LEU A 111 -4.84 19.06 10.45
C LEU A 111 -3.61 19.79 10.99
N CYS A 112 -3.76 21.03 11.45
CA CYS A 112 -2.63 21.78 12.02
C CYS A 112 -2.10 21.13 13.31
N THR A 113 -3.01 20.74 14.20
CA THR A 113 -2.65 20.08 15.47
C THR A 113 -2.03 18.70 15.21
N GLY A 114 -2.62 17.94 14.29
CA GLY A 114 -2.10 16.66 13.83
C GLY A 114 -0.70 16.80 13.26
N MET A 115 -0.44 17.79 12.38
CA MET A 115 0.90 18.02 11.85
C MET A 115 1.94 18.30 12.95
N LEU A 116 1.58 19.09 13.97
CA LEU A 116 2.46 19.35 15.11
C LEU A 116 2.74 18.08 15.93
N LEU A 117 1.70 17.28 16.20
CA LEU A 117 1.82 16.01 16.89
C LEU A 117 2.62 14.98 16.08
N TRP A 118 2.46 14.97 14.76
CA TRP A 118 3.19 14.11 13.83
C TRP A 118 4.67 14.47 13.76
N GLU A 119 5.01 15.76 13.64
CA GLU A 119 6.42 16.20 13.69
C GLU A 119 7.08 15.81 15.02
N ARG A 120 6.35 15.94 16.14
CA ARG A 120 6.83 15.45 17.44
C ARG A 120 6.98 13.92 17.47
N HIS A 121 6.04 13.18 16.89
CA HIS A 121 6.08 11.72 16.84
C HIS A 121 7.24 11.19 15.99
N ILE A 122 7.44 11.76 14.78
CA ILE A 122 8.59 11.46 13.94
C ILE A 122 9.88 11.82 14.65
N ALA A 123 9.96 12.98 15.31
CA ALA A 123 11.17 13.38 16.05
C ALA A 123 11.53 12.36 17.14
N LEU A 124 10.54 11.74 17.79
CA LEU A 124 10.75 10.66 18.76
C LEU A 124 11.20 9.35 18.09
N LEU A 125 10.66 9.01 16.91
CA LEU A 125 11.06 7.83 16.13
C LEU A 125 12.43 8.00 15.44
N GLN A 126 12.83 9.24 15.14
CA GLN A 126 14.16 9.59 14.63
C GLN A 126 15.21 9.68 15.76
N GLY A 127 14.84 9.33 17.00
CA GLY A 127 15.80 9.01 18.06
C GLY A 127 16.46 7.66 17.75
N HIS A 128 17.53 7.69 16.97
CA HIS A 128 18.30 6.52 16.57
C HIS A 128 19.16 6.00 17.75
N LEU A 129 18.57 5.32 18.72
CA LEU A 129 19.38 4.48 19.61
C LEU A 129 19.56 3.08 19.00
N LEU A 130 18.49 2.32 18.72
CA LEU A 130 18.68 0.91 18.32
C LEU A 130 19.28 0.71 16.92
N LYS A 131 18.86 1.50 15.92
CA LYS A 131 19.39 1.39 14.54
C LYS A 131 20.87 1.78 14.46
N ASP A 132 21.25 2.87 15.12
CA ASP A 132 22.64 3.35 15.14
C ASP A 132 23.57 2.43 15.95
N LEU A 133 23.03 1.79 16.99
CA LEU A 133 23.75 0.78 17.78
C LEU A 133 24.02 -0.52 16.99
N LEU A 134 23.09 -0.94 16.13
CA LEU A 134 23.18 -2.21 15.40
C LEU A 134 23.88 -2.13 14.03
N LYS A 135 24.26 -0.92 13.57
CA LYS A 135 24.96 -0.65 12.29
C LYS A 135 24.47 -1.54 11.12
N GLU A 136 23.15 -1.56 10.89
CA GLU A 136 22.50 -2.28 9.78
C GLU A 136 22.93 -3.75 9.60
N SER A 137 23.32 -4.45 10.69
CA SER A 137 23.70 -5.86 10.64
C SER A 137 22.65 -6.74 11.32
N ASP A 138 22.36 -7.90 10.72
CA ASP A 138 21.44 -8.96 11.21
C ASP A 138 22.03 -9.63 12.48
N LEU A 139 22.19 -8.87 13.56
CA LEU A 139 22.71 -9.35 14.83
C LEU A 139 21.59 -10.03 15.62
N THR A 140 21.91 -11.19 16.18
CA THR A 140 21.03 -11.84 17.15
C THR A 140 21.14 -11.07 18.47
N VAL A 141 20.03 -10.53 18.93
CA VAL A 141 19.95 -9.73 20.15
C VAL A 141 18.92 -10.30 21.11
N ARG A 142 19.13 -10.04 22.39
CA ARG A 142 18.15 -10.34 23.44
C ARG A 142 17.51 -9.04 23.90
N LEU A 143 16.19 -8.95 23.80
CA LEU A 143 15.42 -7.74 24.04
C LEU A 143 14.41 -7.97 25.16
N SER A 144 14.32 -7.02 26.09
CA SER A 144 13.23 -6.96 27.08
C SER A 144 12.29 -5.81 26.76
N GLY A 145 10.99 -6.05 26.88
CA GLY A 145 10.00 -5.04 26.55
C GLY A 145 8.58 -5.43 26.93
N ARG A 146 7.65 -4.51 26.72
CA ARG A 146 6.23 -4.67 27.02
C ARG A 146 5.39 -4.88 25.76
N VAL A 147 4.51 -5.86 25.78
CA VAL A 147 3.59 -6.17 24.67
C VAL A 147 2.52 -5.08 24.56
N LEU A 148 2.40 -4.45 23.39
CA LEU A 148 1.50 -3.32 23.11
C LEU A 148 0.23 -3.69 22.35
N THR A 149 0.15 -4.87 21.75
CA THR A 149 -1.03 -5.32 20.99
C THR A 149 -1.43 -6.72 21.40
N ILE A 150 -2.68 -7.09 21.10
CA ILE A 150 -3.14 -8.46 21.25
C ILE A 150 -2.36 -9.34 20.25
N PRO A 151 -1.66 -10.40 20.69
CA PRO A 151 -0.98 -11.30 19.77
C PRO A 151 -1.96 -11.94 18.79
N SER A 152 -1.54 -12.00 17.52
CA SER A 152 -2.33 -12.58 16.43
C SER A 152 -1.55 -13.71 15.77
N SER A 153 -2.18 -14.86 15.59
CA SER A 153 -1.63 -15.96 14.81
C SER A 153 -1.94 -15.75 13.33
N ARG A 154 -0.99 -16.11 12.47
CA ARG A 154 -1.11 -16.12 11.02
C ARG A 154 -0.59 -17.46 10.52
N SER A 155 -1.25 -18.09 9.55
CA SER A 155 -0.64 -19.19 8.84
C SER A 155 0.58 -18.68 8.09
N VAL A 156 1.64 -19.47 8.07
CA VAL A 156 2.77 -19.21 7.19
C VAL A 156 2.33 -19.58 5.78
N ARG A 157 2.55 -18.68 4.82
CA ARG A 157 2.32 -18.97 3.39
C ARG A 157 3.10 -20.24 3.04
N GLN A 158 2.40 -21.34 2.75
CA GLN A 158 2.99 -22.66 2.52
C GLN A 158 3.58 -22.81 1.11
N ASP A 159 3.33 -21.85 0.21
CA ASP A 159 3.50 -22.11 -1.22
C ASP A 159 4.94 -22.12 -1.72
N ILE A 160 5.91 -21.70 -0.91
CA ILE A 160 7.32 -21.75 -1.28
C ILE A 160 8.22 -22.12 -0.10
N HIS A 161 8.37 -23.42 0.15
CA HIS A 161 9.51 -23.98 0.87
C HIS A 161 10.46 -24.67 -0.09
N TRP A 162 11.43 -23.91 -0.59
CA TRP A 162 12.60 -24.45 -1.30
C TRP A 162 13.74 -24.84 -0.35
N ARG A 163 13.54 -24.76 0.99
CA ARG A 163 14.46 -25.30 2.00
C ARG A 163 13.85 -26.51 2.68
N SER A 164 14.66 -27.56 2.81
CA SER A 164 14.41 -28.86 3.43
C SER A 164 14.25 -28.83 4.96
N GLY A 165 13.48 -27.88 5.49
CA GLY A 165 13.09 -27.83 6.90
C GLY A 165 11.62 -27.46 7.02
N ALA A 166 10.85 -28.25 7.76
CA ALA A 166 9.47 -27.94 8.10
C ALA A 166 9.43 -26.63 8.90
N ALA A 167 9.16 -25.49 8.25
CA ALA A 167 8.83 -24.29 9.00
C ALA A 167 7.45 -24.50 9.63
N PRO A 168 7.22 -23.94 10.83
CA PRO A 168 5.95 -24.10 11.51
C PRO A 168 4.80 -23.50 10.67
N ASP A 169 3.66 -24.18 10.64
CA ASP A 169 2.46 -23.76 9.88
C ASP A 169 1.90 -22.39 10.33
N VAL A 170 2.33 -21.89 11.48
CA VAL A 170 1.80 -20.69 12.12
C VAL A 170 2.92 -19.78 12.62
N ARG A 171 2.75 -18.46 12.46
CA ARG A 171 3.54 -17.39 13.08
C ARG A 171 2.67 -16.55 14.00
N THR A 172 3.22 -16.17 15.15
CA THR A 172 2.58 -15.20 16.05
C THR A 172 3.19 -13.82 15.87
N ALA A 173 2.34 -12.81 15.69
CA ALA A 173 2.73 -11.43 15.46
C ALA A 173 2.14 -10.49 16.53
N PHE A 174 2.97 -9.61 17.09
CA PHE A 174 2.57 -8.56 18.03
C PHE A 174 3.57 -7.40 18.05
N MET A 175 3.17 -6.25 18.59
CA MET A 175 4.06 -5.10 18.81
C MET A 175 4.68 -5.15 20.21
N LEU A 176 5.99 -4.90 20.29
CA LEU A 176 6.78 -4.85 21.51
C LEU A 176 7.35 -3.44 21.69
N GLN A 177 7.08 -2.80 22.81
CA GLN A 177 7.85 -1.64 23.25
C GLN A 177 9.12 -2.13 23.93
N VAL A 178 10.26 -1.95 23.29
CA VAL A 178 11.54 -2.36 23.84
C VAL A 178 11.96 -1.37 24.91
N HIS A 179 12.40 -1.88 26.06
CA HIS A 179 12.97 -1.09 27.15
C HIS A 179 14.48 -1.30 27.24
N THR A 180 14.92 -2.57 27.14
CA THR A 180 16.34 -2.93 27.29
C THR A 180 16.78 -3.85 26.17
N VAL A 181 17.98 -3.59 25.64
CA VAL A 181 18.68 -4.43 24.68
C VAL A 181 19.95 -4.98 25.34
N LEU A 182 20.11 -6.29 25.34
CA LEU A 182 21.31 -6.99 25.77
C LEU A 182 22.16 -7.33 24.55
N MET A 183 23.32 -6.67 24.45
CA MET A 183 24.34 -6.92 23.42
C MET A 183 25.70 -7.07 24.07
N GLU A 184 26.41 -8.17 23.78
CA GLU A 184 27.79 -8.39 24.24
C GLU A 184 28.00 -8.19 25.75
N GLY A 185 26.98 -8.52 26.56
CA GLY A 185 27.00 -8.35 28.02
C GLY A 185 26.75 -6.92 28.52
N ARG A 186 26.39 -5.98 27.65
CA ARG A 186 25.96 -4.61 27.99
C ARG A 186 24.44 -4.47 27.83
N GLU A 187 23.82 -3.80 28.81
CA GLU A 187 22.42 -3.41 28.76
C GLU A 187 22.29 -1.97 28.25
N LEU A 188 21.51 -1.79 27.18
CA LEU A 188 21.24 -0.49 26.58
C LEU A 188 19.76 -0.20 26.69
N GLN A 189 19.43 0.96 27.28
CA GLN A 189 18.05 1.42 27.39
C GLN A 189 17.61 2.03 26.05
N VAL A 190 16.51 1.52 25.49
CA VAL A 190 15.93 2.01 24.25
C VAL A 190 14.43 2.21 24.45
N THR A 191 13.80 3.00 23.59
CA THR A 191 12.35 3.23 23.61
C THR A 191 11.68 2.87 22.29
N ASP A 192 12.40 2.14 21.43
CA ASP A 192 11.93 1.69 20.13
C ASP A 192 10.75 0.73 20.24
N ARG A 193 9.88 0.77 19.24
CA ARG A 193 8.79 -0.19 19.09
C ARG A 193 9.11 -1.11 17.92
N LEU A 194 9.12 -2.42 18.16
CA LEU A 194 9.39 -3.42 17.15
C LEU A 194 8.16 -4.28 16.88
N HIS A 195 7.99 -4.68 15.63
CA HIS A 195 7.04 -5.72 15.26
C HIS A 195 7.71 -7.08 15.46
N VAL A 196 7.22 -7.87 16.42
CA VAL A 196 7.78 -9.18 16.72
C VAL A 196 7.06 -10.23 15.88
N LEU A 197 7.84 -11.05 15.19
CA LEU A 197 7.39 -12.17 14.38
C LEU A 197 8.01 -13.44 14.96
N VAL A 198 7.18 -14.24 15.63
CA VAL A 198 7.58 -15.50 16.25
C VAL A 198 7.15 -16.66 15.37
N GLU A 199 8.08 -17.52 15.01
CA GLU A 199 7.78 -18.80 14.36
C GLU A 199 7.21 -19.79 15.38
N GLY A 200 5.99 -20.24 15.11
CA GLY A 200 5.16 -21.02 16.01
C GLY A 200 4.03 -20.21 16.67
N GLU A 201 3.09 -20.96 17.25
CA GLU A 201 2.01 -20.40 18.04
C GLU A 201 2.49 -20.20 19.48
N THR A 202 2.51 -18.95 19.97
CA THR A 202 2.83 -18.65 21.37
C THR A 202 1.59 -18.74 22.28
N GLY A 203 0.55 -19.45 21.82
CA GLY A 203 -0.82 -19.43 22.33
C GLY A 203 -0.97 -19.57 23.85
N ARG A 204 -1.93 -18.83 24.41
CA ARG A 204 -2.26 -18.56 25.83
C ARG A 204 -1.22 -17.87 26.70
N ASN A 205 0.07 -17.92 26.37
CA ASN A 205 1.08 -17.42 27.29
C ASN A 205 1.18 -15.89 27.27
N ILE A 206 1.16 -15.27 26.09
CA ILE A 206 1.42 -13.84 25.94
C ILE A 206 0.11 -13.07 25.77
N VAL A 207 -0.09 -12.05 26.59
CA VAL A 207 -1.24 -11.13 26.51
C VAL A 207 -0.78 -9.68 26.42
N TRP A 208 -1.70 -8.80 25.99
CA TRP A 208 -1.42 -7.36 26.00
C TRP A 208 -1.04 -6.91 27.41
N GLY A 209 0.17 -6.36 27.50
CA GLY A 209 0.70 -5.68 28.66
C GLY A 209 1.79 -6.47 29.37
N ASP A 210 1.99 -7.73 28.99
CA ASP A 210 3.05 -8.59 29.53
C ASP A 210 4.42 -7.99 29.25
N GLU A 211 5.33 -8.17 30.20
CA GLU A 211 6.75 -7.91 29.99
C GLU A 211 7.41 -9.23 29.60
N ILE A 212 8.08 -9.20 28.45
CA ILE A 212 8.71 -10.36 27.86
C ILE A 212 10.20 -10.11 27.62
N LEU A 213 10.93 -11.21 27.48
CA LEU A 213 12.31 -11.29 27.09
C LEU A 213 12.38 -12.18 25.85
N ALA A 214 12.73 -11.60 24.71
CA ALA A 214 12.75 -12.28 23.42
C ALA A 214 14.17 -12.29 22.84
N THR A 215 14.59 -13.42 22.29
CA THR A 215 15.88 -13.53 21.58
C THR A 215 15.64 -13.76 20.10
N GLY A 216 16.20 -12.91 19.24
CA GLY A 216 15.95 -12.97 17.81
C GLY A 216 16.81 -12.01 16.99
N THR A 217 16.61 -12.01 15.68
CA THR A 217 17.31 -11.13 14.75
C THR A 217 16.48 -9.87 14.52
N VAL A 218 17.10 -8.70 14.72
CA VAL A 218 16.44 -7.42 14.43
C VAL A 218 16.73 -7.01 12.99
N SER A 219 15.70 -6.56 12.28
CA SER A 219 15.83 -6.05 10.91
C SER A 219 15.07 -4.74 10.76
N PHE A 220 15.62 -3.81 9.99
CA PHE A 220 15.00 -2.53 9.71
C PHE A 220 14.58 -2.47 8.24
N PRO A 221 13.34 -2.08 7.93
CA PRO A 221 12.91 -1.94 6.53
C PRO A 221 13.77 -0.90 5.81
N ALA A 222 14.34 -1.29 4.67
CA ALA A 222 15.07 -0.42 3.78
C ALA A 222 14.13 0.55 3.05
N ALA A 223 14.68 1.65 2.52
CA ALA A 223 13.95 2.50 1.58
C ALA A 223 13.67 1.71 0.28
N PRO A 224 12.60 2.07 -0.48
CA PRO A 224 12.31 1.40 -1.74
C PRO A 224 13.46 1.60 -2.72
N LEU A 225 13.95 0.50 -3.31
CA LEU A 225 15.04 0.49 -4.27
C LEU A 225 14.52 0.41 -5.70
N ASN A 226 13.27 -0.02 -5.89
CA ASN A 226 12.69 -0.16 -7.22
C ASN A 226 11.61 0.89 -7.50
N PRO A 227 11.47 1.34 -8.77
CA PRO A 227 10.32 2.12 -9.20
C PRO A 227 9.03 1.32 -8.98
N GLY A 228 8.02 1.94 -8.37
CA GLY A 228 6.75 1.27 -8.05
C GLY A 228 6.78 0.35 -6.83
N GLU A 229 7.92 0.22 -6.14
CA GLU A 229 8.00 -0.53 -4.88
C GLU A 229 7.31 0.22 -3.75
N LEU A 230 6.59 -0.53 -2.90
CA LEU A 230 5.97 0.01 -1.70
C LEU A 230 7.05 0.45 -0.70
N ASP A 231 6.95 1.68 -0.19
CA ASP A 231 7.82 2.15 0.88
C ASP A 231 7.40 1.52 2.23
N PHE A 232 7.89 0.30 2.47
CA PHE A 232 7.66 -0.43 3.70
C PHE A 232 8.21 0.31 4.93
N ARG A 233 9.32 1.04 4.77
CA ARG A 233 9.91 1.82 5.87
C ARG A 233 8.94 2.89 6.31
N GLU A 234 8.44 3.68 5.37
CA GLU A 234 7.52 4.75 5.67
C GLU A 234 6.19 4.23 6.21
N TYR A 235 5.67 3.13 5.64
CA TYR A 235 4.47 2.46 6.13
C TYR A 235 4.59 2.05 7.61
N HIS A 236 5.70 1.42 7.99
CA HIS A 236 5.94 0.98 9.38
C HIS A 236 6.22 2.15 10.34
N GLN A 237 6.89 3.20 9.87
CA GLN A 237 7.06 4.43 10.64
C GLN A 237 5.72 5.12 10.95
N ARG A 238 4.78 5.12 9.99
CA ARG A 238 3.40 5.60 10.22
C ARG A 238 2.63 4.79 11.25
N GLN A 239 2.95 3.51 11.41
CA GLN A 239 2.39 2.66 12.47
C GLN A 239 3.11 2.83 13.82
N GLY A 240 4.14 3.69 13.89
CA GLY A 240 4.93 3.91 15.09
C GLY A 240 5.87 2.77 15.42
N THR A 241 6.29 1.97 14.42
CA THR A 241 7.28 0.89 14.58
C THR A 241 8.60 1.24 13.89
N SER A 242 9.72 0.98 14.55
CA SER A 242 11.07 1.25 14.04
C SER A 242 11.58 0.12 13.14
N GLY A 243 11.22 -1.14 13.43
CA GLY A 243 11.71 -2.32 12.73
C GLY A 243 11.02 -3.61 13.18
N PHE A 244 11.62 -4.75 12.82
CA PHE A 244 11.13 -6.09 13.08
C PHE A 244 12.07 -6.87 14.00
N LEU A 245 11.52 -7.76 14.81
CA LEU A 245 12.25 -8.79 15.54
C LEU A 245 11.77 -10.16 15.05
N PHE A 246 12.65 -10.91 14.40
CA PHE A 246 12.38 -12.28 13.96
C PHE A 246 12.85 -13.28 15.01
N VAL A 247 11.92 -14.06 15.55
CA VAL A 247 12.17 -15.08 16.57
C VAL A 247 11.87 -16.45 15.98
N ARG A 248 12.89 -17.32 15.86
CA ARG A 248 12.78 -18.62 15.20
C ARG A 248 11.96 -19.67 15.97
N HIS A 249 11.81 -19.52 17.27
CA HIS A 249 11.07 -20.48 18.09
C HIS A 249 10.31 -19.78 19.22
N ALA A 250 9.06 -20.19 19.46
CA ALA A 250 8.26 -19.71 20.57
C ALA A 250 8.95 -19.81 21.94
N ALA A 251 9.79 -20.83 22.15
CA ALA A 251 10.57 -21.00 23.38
C ALA A 251 11.63 -19.91 23.63
N ALA A 252 12.02 -19.16 22.60
CA ALA A 252 12.93 -18.01 22.72
C ALA A 252 12.22 -16.73 23.20
N VAL A 253 10.92 -16.81 23.50
CA VAL A 253 10.14 -15.77 24.17
C VAL A 253 9.80 -16.22 25.59
N GLN A 254 10.29 -15.48 26.58
CA GLN A 254 10.06 -15.74 28.00
C GLN A 254 9.26 -14.60 28.59
N ILE A 255 8.28 -14.92 29.43
CA ILE A 255 7.50 -13.90 30.15
C ILE A 255 8.24 -13.60 31.44
N VAL A 256 8.63 -12.34 31.61
CA VAL A 256 9.31 -11.85 32.81
C VAL A 256 8.26 -11.49 33.86
N HIS A 257 7.20 -10.80 33.45
CA HIS A 257 6.12 -10.38 34.32
C HIS A 257 4.79 -10.38 33.58
N HIS A 258 3.80 -11.07 34.12
CA HIS A 258 2.44 -11.02 33.59
C HIS A 258 1.77 -9.69 33.90
N SER A 259 1.07 -9.11 32.92
CA SER A 259 0.28 -7.92 33.15
C SER A 259 -0.75 -8.13 34.26
N SER A 260 -0.92 -7.12 35.11
CA SER A 260 -2.07 -7.04 36.02
C SER A 260 -3.39 -7.07 35.23
N ARG A 261 -4.52 -7.34 35.91
CA ARG A 261 -5.88 -7.38 35.33
C ARG A 261 -6.33 -6.01 34.81
N THR A 262 -5.72 -5.55 33.71
CA THR A 262 -6.11 -4.33 33.00
C THR A 262 -7.22 -4.65 32.00
N PRO A 263 -8.01 -3.65 31.57
CA PRO A 263 -9.00 -3.83 30.51
C PRO A 263 -8.40 -4.42 29.22
N CYS A 264 -7.17 -4.06 28.88
CA CYS A 264 -6.45 -4.58 27.72
C CYS A 264 -6.14 -6.08 27.84
N THR A 265 -5.71 -6.52 29.02
CA THR A 265 -5.47 -7.93 29.33
C THR A 265 -6.76 -8.74 29.24
N TRP A 266 -7.87 -8.22 29.77
CA TRP A 266 -9.19 -8.83 29.64
C TRP A 266 -9.66 -8.94 28.17
N LEU A 267 -9.44 -7.90 27.36
CA LEU A 267 -9.72 -7.92 25.92
C LEU A 267 -8.90 -8.97 25.17
N SER A 268 -7.62 -9.16 25.55
CA SER A 268 -6.78 -10.23 24.98
C SER A 268 -7.37 -11.61 25.24
N HIS A 269 -7.82 -11.86 26.48
CA HIS A 269 -8.50 -13.11 26.82
C HIS A 269 -9.80 -13.30 26.04
N ILE A 270 -10.65 -12.27 25.93
CA ILE A 270 -11.87 -12.36 25.13
C ILE A 270 -11.58 -12.68 23.67
N ARG A 271 -10.62 -11.98 23.06
CA ARG A 271 -10.27 -12.21 21.66
C ARG A 271 -9.75 -13.65 21.45
N PHE A 272 -8.96 -14.16 22.39
CA PHE A 272 -8.52 -15.55 22.39
C PHE A 272 -9.71 -16.52 22.49
N GLU A 273 -10.61 -16.32 23.46
CA GLU A 273 -11.79 -17.18 23.63
C GLU A 273 -12.74 -17.13 22.42
N ILE A 274 -12.89 -15.97 21.77
CA ILE A 274 -13.64 -15.85 20.50
C ILE A 274 -12.97 -16.67 19.39
N SER A 275 -11.65 -16.55 19.23
CA SER A 275 -10.90 -17.30 18.21
C SER A 275 -11.03 -18.80 18.44
N GLU A 276 -10.96 -19.23 19.70
CA GLU A 276 -11.10 -20.63 20.11
C GLU A 276 -12.53 -21.14 19.92
N LEU A 277 -13.54 -20.31 20.20
CA LEU A 277 -14.95 -20.63 19.95
C LEU A 277 -15.21 -20.86 18.46
N ILE A 278 -14.67 -19.99 17.59
CA ILE A 278 -14.73 -20.13 16.13
C ILE A 278 -14.02 -21.43 15.70
N ARG A 279 -12.81 -21.69 16.20
CA ARG A 279 -12.03 -22.90 15.89
C ARG A 279 -12.77 -24.19 16.23
N ARG A 280 -13.56 -24.21 17.30
CA ARG A 280 -14.32 -25.41 17.73
C ARG A 280 -15.55 -25.70 16.87
N HIS A 281 -16.13 -24.70 16.23
CA HIS A 281 -17.38 -24.84 15.48
C HIS A 281 -17.20 -24.78 13.97
N MET A 282 -16.03 -24.35 13.48
CA MET A 282 -15.78 -24.10 12.07
C MET A 282 -14.44 -24.68 11.65
N SER A 283 -14.36 -25.17 10.42
CA SER A 283 -13.14 -25.72 9.84
C SER A 283 -12.85 -25.15 8.44
N GLY A 284 -11.63 -25.37 7.93
CA GLY A 284 -11.22 -24.92 6.60
C GLY A 284 -11.34 -23.42 6.36
N ASP A 285 -11.70 -23.03 5.13
CA ASP A 285 -11.81 -21.64 4.70
C ASP A 285 -12.93 -20.87 5.40
N ALA A 286 -13.98 -21.58 5.85
CA ALA A 286 -15.06 -20.96 6.61
C ALA A 286 -14.56 -20.36 7.92
N ARG A 287 -13.67 -21.07 8.62
CA ARG A 287 -13.02 -20.59 9.84
C ARG A 287 -12.21 -19.33 9.57
N ALA A 288 -11.37 -19.35 8.52
CA ALA A 288 -10.51 -18.24 8.17
C ALA A 288 -11.32 -16.98 7.78
N THR A 289 -12.35 -17.14 6.94
CA THR A 289 -13.28 -16.05 6.58
C THR A 289 -14.04 -15.53 7.80
N ALA A 290 -14.50 -16.40 8.70
CA ALA A 290 -15.19 -16.00 9.92
C ALA A 290 -14.30 -15.19 10.87
N GLU A 291 -13.06 -15.64 11.10
CA GLU A 291 -12.08 -14.89 11.89
C GLU A 291 -11.75 -13.53 11.25
N ALA A 292 -11.66 -13.47 9.92
CA ALA A 292 -11.45 -12.22 9.19
C ALA A 292 -12.64 -11.25 9.31
N LEU A 293 -13.87 -11.74 9.21
CA LEU A 293 -15.10 -10.94 9.34
C LEU A 293 -15.31 -10.42 10.77
N ILE A 294 -15.14 -11.28 11.78
CA ILE A 294 -15.45 -10.93 13.18
C ILE A 294 -14.27 -10.21 13.85
N LEU A 295 -13.07 -10.79 13.79
CA LEU A 295 -11.89 -10.31 14.51
C LEU A 295 -10.95 -9.48 13.64
N GLY A 296 -11.14 -9.48 12.32
CA GLY A 296 -10.23 -8.83 11.38
C GLY A 296 -8.94 -9.60 11.17
N ASN A 297 -8.85 -10.83 11.69
CA ASN A 297 -7.66 -11.65 11.53
C ASN A 297 -7.70 -12.35 10.17
N ARG A 298 -6.97 -11.79 9.21
CA ARG A 298 -6.79 -12.38 7.87
C ARG A 298 -5.67 -13.41 7.82
N GLY A 299 -4.97 -13.60 8.93
CA GLY A 299 -3.74 -14.39 8.97
C GLY A 299 -3.92 -15.84 8.54
N HIS A 300 -5.13 -16.41 8.63
CA HIS A 300 -5.40 -17.79 8.26
C HIS A 300 -6.10 -17.96 6.90
N LEU A 301 -6.34 -16.88 6.14
CA LEU A 301 -6.94 -16.97 4.81
C LEU A 301 -5.95 -17.62 3.84
N GLN A 302 -6.43 -18.61 3.08
CA GLN A 302 -5.67 -19.15 1.96
C GLN A 302 -5.58 -18.11 0.84
N ARG A 303 -4.49 -18.18 0.07
CA ARG A 303 -4.21 -17.22 -1.01
C ARG A 303 -5.31 -17.19 -2.06
N GLU A 304 -5.77 -18.36 -2.50
CA GLU A 304 -6.87 -18.49 -3.46
C GLU A 304 -8.14 -17.77 -2.97
N THR A 305 -8.49 -17.92 -1.69
CA THR A 305 -9.64 -17.21 -1.11
C THR A 305 -9.40 -15.70 -1.10
N GLU A 306 -8.23 -15.23 -0.63
CA GLU A 306 -7.91 -13.80 -0.61
C GLU A 306 -7.94 -13.18 -2.03
N ASP A 307 -7.37 -13.87 -3.01
CA ASP A 307 -7.33 -13.46 -4.41
C ASP A 307 -8.75 -13.40 -5.00
N ASN A 308 -9.63 -14.36 -4.69
CA ASN A 308 -11.04 -14.32 -5.12
C ASN A 308 -11.77 -13.08 -4.58
N PHE A 309 -11.50 -12.66 -3.34
CA PHE A 309 -12.05 -11.41 -2.79
C PHE A 309 -11.45 -10.16 -3.45
N VAL A 310 -10.17 -10.17 -3.83
CA VAL A 310 -9.52 -9.08 -4.56
C VAL A 310 -10.10 -8.94 -5.97
N VAL A 311 -10.11 -10.02 -6.75
CA VAL A 311 -10.58 -10.11 -8.14
C VAL A 311 -12.06 -9.71 -8.25
N SER A 312 -12.91 -10.22 -7.36
CA SER A 312 -14.33 -9.86 -7.33
C SER A 312 -14.60 -8.41 -6.87
N GLY A 313 -13.58 -7.69 -6.38
CA GLY A 313 -13.71 -6.33 -5.85
C GLY A 313 -14.37 -6.25 -4.47
N THR A 314 -14.44 -7.39 -3.76
CA THR A 314 -15.19 -7.55 -2.52
C THR A 314 -14.29 -7.66 -1.29
N MET A 315 -12.99 -7.46 -1.45
CA MET A 315 -11.99 -7.47 -0.36
C MET A 315 -12.29 -6.51 0.80
N HIS A 316 -13.06 -5.45 0.53
CA HIS A 316 -13.54 -4.52 1.54
C HIS A 316 -14.58 -5.14 2.51
N LEU A 317 -15.20 -6.27 2.16
CA LEU A 317 -16.12 -7.02 3.02
C LEU A 317 -15.38 -7.76 4.14
N LEU A 318 -14.20 -8.32 3.88
CA LEU A 318 -13.33 -8.91 4.91
C LEU A 318 -12.48 -7.86 5.65
N ALA A 319 -12.57 -6.60 5.26
CA ALA A 319 -12.06 -5.50 6.07
C ALA A 319 -13.14 -5.12 7.08
N ILE A 320 -12.86 -5.25 8.38
CA ILE A 320 -13.80 -4.73 9.39
C ILE A 320 -14.05 -3.25 9.08
N SER A 321 -15.30 -2.95 8.78
CA SER A 321 -15.74 -1.68 8.22
C SER A 321 -16.79 -1.03 9.10
N GLY A 322 -17.22 0.18 8.75
CA GLY A 322 -18.33 0.84 9.45
C GLY A 322 -19.65 0.06 9.36
N LEU A 323 -19.80 -0.82 8.36
CA LEU A 323 -20.94 -1.73 8.27
C LEU A 323 -20.96 -2.72 9.44
N HIS A 324 -19.81 -3.29 9.81
CA HIS A 324 -19.69 -4.24 10.91
C HIS A 324 -20.10 -3.61 12.24
N VAL A 325 -19.55 -2.42 12.52
CA VAL A 325 -19.89 -1.65 13.73
C VAL A 325 -21.36 -1.22 13.72
N GLY A 326 -21.89 -0.83 12.57
CA GLY A 326 -23.31 -0.45 12.45
C GLY A 326 -24.26 -1.61 12.68
N ILE A 327 -23.93 -2.80 12.17
CA ILE A 327 -24.70 -4.02 12.42
C ILE A 327 -24.62 -4.40 13.90
N LEU A 328 -23.44 -4.34 14.52
CA LEU A 328 -23.29 -4.59 15.95
C LEU A 328 -24.15 -3.63 16.79
N TYR A 329 -24.11 -2.33 16.48
CA TYR A 329 -24.92 -1.31 17.15
C TYR A 329 -26.42 -1.62 17.05
N LEU A 330 -26.90 -1.95 15.84
CA LEU A 330 -28.30 -2.31 15.61
C LEU A 330 -28.66 -3.62 16.31
N PHE A 331 -27.82 -4.63 16.24
CA PHE A 331 -28.03 -5.93 16.89
C PHE A 331 -28.19 -5.77 18.41
N VAL A 332 -27.21 -5.14 19.07
CA VAL A 332 -27.23 -4.95 20.53
C VAL A 332 -28.41 -4.07 20.95
N SER A 333 -28.67 -2.96 20.27
CA SER A 333 -29.80 -2.09 20.61
C SER A 333 -31.14 -2.79 20.45
N ARG A 334 -31.30 -3.65 19.43
CA ARG A 334 -32.53 -4.45 19.24
C ARG A 334 -32.68 -5.55 20.26
N CYS A 335 -31.61 -6.28 20.60
CA CYS A 335 -31.64 -7.27 21.68
C CYS A 335 -32.03 -6.62 23.02
N LEU A 336 -31.44 -5.47 23.37
CA LEU A 336 -31.80 -4.75 24.60
C LEU A 336 -33.25 -4.25 24.59
N ASN A 337 -33.75 -3.76 23.45
CA ASN A 337 -35.16 -3.38 23.32
C ASN A 337 -36.11 -4.57 23.44
N LEU A 338 -35.74 -5.76 22.92
CA LEU A 338 -36.52 -6.99 23.09
C LEU A 338 -36.55 -7.47 24.54
N LEU A 339 -35.49 -7.17 25.30
CA LEU A 339 -35.43 -7.37 26.75
C LEU A 339 -36.11 -6.23 27.55
N LEU A 340 -36.91 -5.40 26.88
CA LEU A 340 -37.65 -4.27 27.46
C LEU A 340 -36.77 -3.23 28.17
N ALA A 341 -35.48 -3.14 27.82
CA ALA A 341 -34.59 -2.12 28.34
C ALA A 341 -35.03 -0.72 27.87
N SER A 342 -34.76 0.30 28.68
CA SER A 342 -35.07 1.68 28.30
C SER A 342 -34.30 2.07 27.02
N ARG A 343 -34.86 3.00 26.23
CA ARG A 343 -34.20 3.53 25.03
C ARG A 343 -32.77 4.02 25.33
N THR A 344 -32.58 4.71 26.45
CA THR A 344 -31.27 5.19 26.89
C THR A 344 -30.31 4.03 27.15
N THR A 345 -30.75 3.02 27.88
CA THR A 345 -29.95 1.80 28.15
C THR A 345 -29.58 1.09 26.86
N ALA A 346 -30.51 0.97 25.91
CA ALA A 346 -30.25 0.33 24.61
C ALA A 346 -29.21 1.11 23.78
N LEU A 347 -29.32 2.44 23.72
CA LEU A 347 -28.38 3.30 22.99
C LEU A 347 -26.98 3.27 23.63
N VAL A 348 -26.89 3.44 24.95
CA VAL A 348 -25.62 3.46 25.69
C VAL A 348 -24.96 2.08 25.67
N GLY A 349 -25.75 1.02 25.86
CA GLY A 349 -25.27 -0.36 25.78
C GLY A 349 -24.70 -0.68 24.39
N ALA A 350 -25.41 -0.34 23.32
CA ALA A 350 -24.94 -0.54 21.96
C ALA A 350 -23.65 0.24 21.63
N THR A 351 -23.55 1.50 22.05
CA THR A 351 -22.32 2.31 21.88
C THR A 351 -21.16 1.75 22.70
N THR A 352 -21.42 1.30 23.93
CA THR A 352 -20.41 0.66 24.77
C THR A 352 -19.87 -0.62 24.10
N SER A 353 -20.75 -1.46 23.56
CA SER A 353 -20.35 -2.64 22.80
C SER A 353 -19.51 -2.28 21.56
N CYS A 354 -19.82 -1.18 20.86
CA CYS A 354 -19.01 -0.71 19.73
C CYS A 354 -17.62 -0.23 20.16
N ILE A 355 -17.49 0.40 21.33
CA ILE A 355 -16.20 0.79 21.90
C ILE A 355 -15.37 -0.46 22.24
N LEU A 356 -15.96 -1.42 22.93
CA LEU A 356 -15.29 -2.68 23.27
C LEU A 356 -14.84 -3.44 22.01
N TYR A 357 -15.71 -3.51 21.00
CA TYR A 357 -15.40 -4.13 19.72
C TYR A 357 -14.27 -3.40 18.97
N ALA A 358 -14.23 -2.06 19.04
CA ALA A 358 -13.17 -1.28 18.42
C ALA A 358 -11.79 -1.55 19.05
N PHE A 359 -11.71 -1.69 20.38
CA PHE A 359 -10.46 -2.09 21.04
C PHE A 359 -10.10 -3.55 20.79
N ALA A 360 -11.08 -4.45 20.75
CA ALA A 360 -10.84 -5.86 20.44
C ALA A 360 -10.28 -6.07 19.02
N THR A 361 -10.55 -5.14 18.11
CA THR A 361 -10.15 -5.19 16.69
C THR A 361 -9.01 -4.21 16.34
N ASP A 362 -8.20 -3.83 17.34
CA ASP A 362 -6.99 -2.99 17.21
C ASP A 362 -7.24 -1.56 16.69
N LEU A 363 -8.43 -0.98 16.95
CA LEU A 363 -8.79 0.41 16.62
C LEU A 363 -8.53 0.79 15.15
N ARG A 364 -8.77 -0.14 14.21
CA ARG A 364 -8.61 0.14 12.77
C ARG A 364 -9.36 1.43 12.37
N PRO A 365 -8.80 2.28 11.48
CA PRO A 365 -9.37 3.59 11.16
C PRO A 365 -10.87 3.58 10.79
N SER A 366 -11.31 2.57 10.03
CA SER A 366 -12.70 2.38 9.62
C SER A 366 -13.64 2.12 10.80
N VAL A 367 -13.20 1.30 11.75
CA VAL A 367 -13.93 0.91 12.98
C VAL A 367 -13.93 2.08 13.95
N ALA A 368 -12.77 2.69 14.20
CA ALA A 368 -12.63 3.86 15.07
C ALA A 368 -13.55 5.00 14.62
N ARG A 369 -13.60 5.32 13.32
CA ARG A 369 -14.56 6.31 12.79
C ARG A 369 -16.00 5.93 13.09
N ALA A 370 -16.41 4.71 12.77
CA ALA A 370 -17.79 4.28 12.96
C ALA A 370 -18.19 4.30 14.43
N THR A 371 -17.31 3.88 15.33
CA THR A 371 -17.51 3.98 16.78
C THR A 371 -17.63 5.43 17.23
N CYS A 372 -16.80 6.36 16.74
CA CYS A 372 -16.97 7.79 17.01
C CYS A 372 -18.33 8.31 16.51
N PHE A 373 -18.78 7.88 15.33
CA PHE A 373 -20.10 8.25 14.79
C PHE A 373 -21.22 7.83 15.73
N PHE A 374 -21.18 6.60 16.24
CA PHE A 374 -22.17 6.11 17.22
C PHE A 374 -22.05 6.79 18.58
N CYS A 375 -20.84 7.14 19.03
CA CYS A 375 -20.65 7.93 20.25
C CYS A 375 -21.35 9.30 20.11
N PHE A 376 -21.06 10.04 19.04
CA PHE A 376 -21.70 11.34 18.79
C PHE A 376 -23.20 11.21 18.57
N TYR A 377 -23.65 10.17 17.85
CA TYR A 377 -25.07 9.89 17.67
C TYR A 377 -25.77 9.65 19.01
N THR A 378 -25.24 8.79 19.88
CA THR A 378 -25.82 8.57 21.21
C THR A 378 -25.86 9.86 22.02
N VAL A 379 -24.78 10.64 22.05
CA VAL A 379 -24.75 11.95 22.72
C VAL A 379 -25.82 12.88 22.17
N SER A 380 -26.02 12.91 20.85
CA SER A 380 -27.05 13.71 20.18
C SER A 380 -28.45 13.32 20.65
N GLN A 381 -28.72 12.02 20.73
CA GLN A 381 -30.01 11.49 21.17
C GLN A 381 -30.26 11.77 22.66
N LEU A 382 -29.23 11.73 23.51
CA LEU A 382 -29.34 12.05 24.93
C LEU A 382 -29.57 13.54 25.19
N LEU A 383 -28.93 14.40 24.38
CA LEU A 383 -29.10 15.84 24.46
C LEU A 383 -30.35 16.34 23.71
N ASN A 384 -31.07 15.46 23.01
CA ASN A 384 -32.15 15.81 22.08
C ASN A 384 -31.73 16.89 21.05
N ARG A 385 -30.50 16.80 20.53
CA ARG A 385 -29.98 17.69 19.49
C ARG A 385 -29.55 16.88 18.28
N GLU A 386 -29.92 17.34 17.10
CA GLU A 386 -29.50 16.70 15.85
C GLU A 386 -28.10 17.18 15.45
N PHE A 387 -27.19 16.24 15.19
CA PHE A 387 -25.93 16.58 14.49
C PHE A 387 -26.18 16.61 13.00
N ARG A 388 -25.77 17.70 12.35
CA ARG A 388 -25.61 17.71 10.90
C ARG A 388 -24.53 16.70 10.51
N MET A 389 -24.75 15.97 9.42
CA MET A 389 -23.81 14.95 8.95
C MET A 389 -22.41 15.51 8.69
N SER A 390 -22.30 16.74 8.18
CA SER A 390 -21.00 17.40 8.01
C SER A 390 -20.29 17.66 9.34
N SER A 391 -21.00 18.12 10.37
CA SER A 391 -20.44 18.27 11.71
C SER A 391 -20.00 16.94 12.31
N LEU A 392 -20.76 15.86 12.08
CA LEU A 392 -20.39 14.51 12.52
C LEU A 392 -19.08 14.04 11.86
N ILE A 393 -18.94 14.23 10.54
CA ILE A 393 -17.74 13.93 9.77
C ILE A 393 -16.55 14.75 10.29
N GLY A 394 -16.71 16.08 10.45
CA GLY A 394 -15.66 16.97 10.94
C GLY A 394 -15.19 16.62 12.35
N CYS A 395 -16.11 16.50 13.31
CA CYS A 395 -15.81 16.13 14.69
C CYS A 395 -15.07 14.80 14.78
N THR A 396 -15.50 13.81 14.00
CA THR A 396 -14.85 12.51 13.97
C THR A 396 -13.45 12.59 13.38
N ALA A 397 -13.28 13.27 12.24
CA ALA A 397 -11.97 13.47 11.63
C ALA A 397 -11.00 14.17 12.62
N PHE A 398 -11.47 15.20 13.32
CA PHE A 398 -10.69 15.90 14.34
C PHE A 398 -10.25 14.98 15.47
N VAL A 399 -11.17 14.21 16.07
CA VAL A 399 -10.84 13.25 17.14
C VAL A 399 -9.82 12.21 16.68
N LEU A 400 -10.00 11.66 15.48
CA LEU A 400 -9.08 10.65 14.97
C LEU A 400 -7.69 11.23 14.65
N ILE A 401 -7.61 12.45 14.11
CA ILE A 401 -6.33 13.12 13.85
C ILE A 401 -5.59 13.44 15.16
N LEU A 402 -6.32 13.82 16.21
CA LEU A 402 -5.73 14.03 17.54
C LEU A 402 -5.20 12.72 18.15
N ALA A 403 -5.94 11.62 17.99
CA ALA A 403 -5.56 10.32 18.52
C ALA A 403 -4.36 9.72 17.77
N ASN A 404 -4.37 9.81 16.43
CA ASN A 404 -3.28 9.37 15.58
C ASN A 404 -3.11 10.31 14.38
N PRO A 405 -2.14 11.23 14.43
CA PRO A 405 -1.86 12.15 13.32
C PRO A 405 -1.53 11.47 11.99
N ALA A 406 -0.97 10.26 12.03
CA ALA A 406 -0.61 9.49 10.85
C ALA A 406 -1.84 9.12 10.00
N ILE A 407 -3.05 9.18 10.56
CA ILE A 407 -4.30 8.84 9.86
C ILE A 407 -4.54 9.73 8.64
N VAL A 408 -3.95 10.93 8.60
CA VAL A 408 -4.02 11.83 7.42
C VAL A 408 -3.26 11.25 6.23
N LEU A 409 -2.32 10.33 6.45
CA LEU A 409 -1.55 9.63 5.41
C LEU A 409 -2.12 8.24 5.10
N ASP A 410 -3.20 7.83 5.77
CA ASP A 410 -3.81 6.51 5.61
C ASP A 410 -4.88 6.53 4.51
N THR A 411 -4.63 5.80 3.42
CA THR A 411 -5.56 5.72 2.29
C THR A 411 -6.89 5.06 2.67
N GLY A 412 -6.89 4.11 3.62
CA GLY A 412 -8.12 3.47 4.11
C GLY A 412 -9.03 4.43 4.88
N ALA A 413 -8.43 5.38 5.62
CA ALA A 413 -9.14 6.48 6.25
C ALA A 413 -9.78 7.39 5.19
N TRP A 414 -9.02 7.82 4.17
CA TRP A 414 -9.53 8.65 3.06
C TRP A 414 -10.71 7.98 2.37
N LEU A 415 -10.55 6.72 1.95
CA LEU A 415 -11.57 5.97 1.24
C LEU A 415 -12.86 5.86 2.04
N SER A 416 -12.76 5.63 3.34
CA SER A 416 -13.97 5.44 4.13
C SER A 416 -14.61 6.75 4.64
N PHE A 417 -13.88 7.87 4.71
CA PHE A 417 -14.50 9.20 4.81
C PHE A 417 -15.16 9.63 3.49
N LEU A 418 -14.57 9.31 2.34
CA LEU A 418 -15.17 9.53 1.01
C LEU A 418 -16.46 8.72 0.86
N ALA A 419 -16.44 7.43 1.23
CA ALA A 419 -17.63 6.58 1.17
C ALA A 419 -18.79 7.14 2.02
N VAL A 420 -18.52 7.52 3.27
CA VAL A 420 -19.53 8.12 4.15
C VAL A 420 -20.04 9.45 3.61
N SER A 421 -19.15 10.29 3.06
CA SER A 421 -19.54 11.56 2.44
C SER A 421 -20.43 11.33 1.22
N ALA A 422 -20.09 10.36 0.36
CA ALA A 422 -20.90 9.98 -0.79
C ALA A 422 -22.28 9.46 -0.39
N LEU A 423 -22.36 8.63 0.66
CA LEU A 423 -23.64 8.15 1.22
C LEU A 423 -24.49 9.31 1.77
N ALA A 424 -23.87 10.24 2.50
CA ALA A 424 -24.54 11.43 3.01
C ALA A 424 -25.11 12.27 1.86
N VAL A 425 -24.32 12.54 0.83
CA VAL A 425 -24.72 13.29 -0.36
C VAL A 425 -25.85 12.60 -1.10
N SER A 426 -25.73 11.29 -1.37
CA SER A 426 -26.77 10.49 -2.05
C SER A 426 -28.10 10.58 -1.29
N SER A 427 -28.06 10.52 0.05
CA SER A 427 -29.27 10.60 0.88
C SER A 427 -29.98 11.96 0.83
N LEU A 428 -29.27 13.05 0.55
CA LEU A 428 -29.84 14.40 0.40
C LEU A 428 -30.50 14.62 -0.97
N LEU A 429 -30.02 13.92 -2.00
CA LEU A 429 -30.56 14.01 -3.37
C LEU A 429 -31.80 13.13 -3.56
N GLU A 430 -32.01 12.15 -2.68
CA GLU A 430 -33.16 11.26 -2.70
C GLU A 430 -34.39 11.95 -2.09
N LYS A 431 -35.44 12.12 -2.90
CA LYS A 431 -36.78 12.38 -2.35
C LYS A 431 -37.20 11.13 -1.58
N ARG A 432 -37.59 11.29 -0.31
CA ARG A 432 -38.26 10.21 0.42
C ARG A 432 -39.44 9.75 -0.43
N PRO A 433 -39.54 8.46 -0.81
CA PRO A 433 -40.76 7.99 -1.41
C PRO A 433 -41.90 8.33 -0.43
N SER A 434 -43.04 8.74 -0.97
CA SER A 434 -44.28 8.71 -0.20
C SER A 434 -44.36 7.32 0.43
N ASP A 435 -44.50 7.25 1.75
CA ASP A 435 -44.74 5.99 2.48
C ASP A 435 -46.13 5.43 2.15
N SER A 436 -46.49 5.35 0.86
CA SER A 436 -47.59 4.53 0.40
C SER A 436 -47.09 3.09 0.46
N LEU A 437 -47.30 2.47 1.62
CA LEU A 437 -47.33 1.02 1.73
C LEU A 437 -48.16 0.47 0.55
N PRO A 438 -47.82 -0.72 0.01
CA PRO A 438 -48.76 -1.49 -0.80
C PRO A 438 -50.16 -1.40 -0.18
N PRO A 439 -51.21 -1.05 -0.93
CA PRO A 439 -52.57 -1.15 -0.42
C PRO A 439 -52.74 -2.54 0.20
N LEU A 440 -53.15 -2.60 1.47
CA LEU A 440 -53.39 -3.86 2.18
C LEU A 440 -54.61 -4.60 1.62
N ASP A 441 -55.30 -4.00 0.64
CA ASP A 441 -56.56 -4.43 0.05
C ASP A 441 -56.38 -5.47 -1.08
N ALA A 442 -55.17 -6.04 -1.26
CA ALA A 442 -54.93 -7.09 -2.24
C ALA A 442 -55.53 -8.43 -1.78
N GLU A 443 -56.68 -8.80 -2.35
CA GLU A 443 -57.44 -10.02 -1.97
C GLU A 443 -56.75 -11.33 -2.38
N SER A 444 -55.86 -11.31 -3.39
CA SER A 444 -55.18 -12.51 -3.88
C SER A 444 -53.69 -12.58 -3.51
N ALA A 445 -53.18 -13.80 -3.26
CA ALA A 445 -51.75 -14.04 -2.99
C ALA A 445 -50.84 -13.59 -4.15
N HIS A 446 -51.37 -13.63 -5.39
CA HIS A 446 -50.65 -13.20 -6.59
C HIS A 446 -50.48 -11.67 -6.63
N GLU A 447 -51.52 -10.90 -6.32
CA GLU A 447 -51.45 -9.43 -6.25
C GLU A 447 -50.55 -8.98 -5.10
N ARG A 448 -50.57 -9.68 -3.96
CA ARG A 448 -49.64 -9.41 -2.85
C ARG A 448 -48.19 -9.62 -3.27
N LEU A 449 -47.91 -10.70 -4.01
CA LEU A 449 -46.57 -10.99 -4.54
C LEU A 449 -46.11 -9.92 -5.55
N LEU A 450 -46.96 -9.56 -6.52
CA LEU A 450 -46.65 -8.52 -7.51
C LEU A 450 -46.40 -7.16 -6.88
N THR A 451 -47.19 -6.80 -5.87
CA THR A 451 -47.02 -5.52 -5.16
C THR A 451 -45.76 -5.51 -4.29
N TRP A 452 -45.39 -6.65 -3.70
CA TRP A 452 -44.09 -6.83 -3.04
C TRP A 452 -42.92 -6.67 -4.01
N ILE A 453 -42.98 -7.34 -5.17
CA ILE A 453 -41.95 -7.24 -6.21
C ILE A 453 -41.84 -5.80 -6.74
N ALA A 454 -42.97 -5.13 -6.96
CA ALA A 454 -43.01 -3.72 -7.35
C ALA A 454 -42.38 -2.79 -6.30
N GLY A 455 -42.57 -3.10 -5.00
CA GLY A 455 -41.96 -2.39 -3.88
C GLY A 455 -40.45 -2.62 -3.71
N LEU A 456 -39.92 -3.74 -4.21
CA LEU A 456 -38.47 -4.02 -4.20
C LEU A 456 -37.70 -3.14 -5.19
N ARG A 457 -38.27 -2.82 -6.35
CA ARG A 457 -37.62 -2.02 -7.39
C ARG A 457 -37.08 -0.66 -6.89
N PRO A 458 -37.87 0.22 -6.23
CA PRO A 458 -37.36 1.51 -5.75
C PRO A 458 -36.30 1.35 -4.66
N VAL A 459 -36.39 0.31 -3.81
CA VAL A 459 -35.40 0.01 -2.79
C VAL A 459 -34.08 -0.42 -3.43
N LEU A 460 -34.11 -1.36 -4.37
CA LEU A 460 -32.93 -1.82 -5.11
C LEU A 460 -32.28 -0.68 -5.89
N LEU A 461 -33.08 0.14 -6.59
CA LEU A 461 -32.56 1.29 -7.33
C LEU A 461 -31.88 2.30 -6.41
N ARG A 462 -32.44 2.53 -5.21
CA ARG A 462 -31.85 3.38 -4.18
C ARG A 462 -30.51 2.83 -3.68
N ARG A 463 -30.44 1.53 -3.39
CA ARG A 463 -29.18 0.87 -2.97
C ARG A 463 -28.13 0.93 -4.08
N TYR A 464 -28.53 0.70 -5.32
CA TYR A 464 -27.65 0.82 -6.47
C TYR A 464 -27.10 2.25 -6.64
N ARG A 465 -27.94 3.28 -6.50
CA ARG A 465 -27.49 4.69 -6.52
C ARG A 465 -26.47 5.00 -5.43
N GLN A 466 -26.65 4.45 -4.24
CA GLN A 466 -25.69 4.60 -3.13
C GLN A 466 -24.35 3.94 -3.48
N ILE A 467 -24.38 2.71 -4.02
CA ILE A 467 -23.17 1.99 -4.47
C ILE A 467 -22.45 2.80 -5.56
N VAL A 468 -23.17 3.24 -6.60
CA VAL A 468 -22.60 4.06 -7.69
C VAL A 468 -22.01 5.37 -7.15
N SER A 469 -22.67 6.03 -6.20
CA SER A 469 -22.16 7.26 -5.59
C SER A 469 -20.84 7.03 -4.85
N VAL A 470 -20.74 5.93 -4.11
CA VAL A 470 -19.49 5.52 -3.43
C VAL A 470 -18.42 5.18 -4.47
N THR A 471 -18.75 4.44 -5.53
CA THR A 471 -17.82 4.09 -6.60
C THR A 471 -17.29 5.32 -7.33
N ILE A 472 -18.13 6.32 -7.63
CA ILE A 472 -17.70 7.58 -8.25
C ILE A 472 -16.75 8.33 -7.30
N ALA A 473 -17.09 8.43 -6.02
CA ALA A 473 -16.27 9.18 -5.06
C ALA A 473 -14.94 8.49 -4.72
N ALA A 474 -14.93 7.17 -4.54
CA ALA A 474 -13.78 6.40 -4.09
C ALA A 474 -12.96 5.79 -5.24
N GLY A 475 -13.60 5.46 -6.36
CA GLY A 475 -13.02 4.72 -7.49
C GLY A 475 -11.74 5.34 -8.05
N PRO A 476 -11.68 6.65 -8.34
CA PRO A 476 -10.45 7.31 -8.81
C PRO A 476 -9.26 7.16 -7.85
N LEU A 477 -9.51 7.23 -6.54
CA LEU A 477 -8.47 7.04 -5.52
C LEU A 477 -8.08 5.56 -5.38
N VAL A 478 -9.04 4.63 -5.47
CA VAL A 478 -8.76 3.19 -5.51
C VAL A 478 -7.89 2.85 -6.71
N ALA A 479 -8.24 3.36 -7.90
CA ALA A 479 -7.48 3.16 -9.12
C ALA A 479 -6.06 3.73 -9.01
N ALA A 480 -5.91 4.95 -8.47
CA ALA A 480 -4.61 5.61 -8.33
C ALA A 480 -3.70 4.94 -7.29
N GLN A 481 -4.26 4.33 -6.24
CA GLN A 481 -3.48 3.71 -5.17
C GLN A 481 -3.19 2.22 -5.41
N PHE A 482 -4.18 1.49 -5.95
CA PHE A 482 -4.13 0.03 -6.05
C PHE A 482 -3.99 -0.47 -7.48
N HIS A 483 -4.00 0.41 -8.48
CA HIS A 483 -3.86 0.04 -9.90
C HIS A 483 -4.87 -1.01 -10.38
N VAL A 484 -6.04 -1.08 -9.72
CA VAL A 484 -7.11 -2.04 -10.01
C VAL A 484 -8.46 -1.35 -9.92
N VAL A 485 -9.33 -1.60 -10.90
CA VAL A 485 -10.74 -1.22 -10.87
C VAL A 485 -11.59 -2.47 -11.06
N SER A 486 -12.39 -2.83 -10.06
CA SER A 486 -13.34 -3.94 -10.16
C SER A 486 -14.73 -3.43 -10.58
N VAL A 487 -15.12 -3.77 -11.80
CA VAL A 487 -16.45 -3.57 -12.36
C VAL A 487 -17.44 -4.58 -11.76
N THR A 488 -16.99 -5.83 -11.55
CA THR A 488 -17.80 -6.89 -10.92
C THR A 488 -18.28 -6.48 -9.53
N GLY A 489 -17.40 -5.85 -8.74
CA GLY A 489 -17.70 -5.34 -7.40
C GLY A 489 -18.95 -4.44 -7.37
N ALA A 490 -19.14 -3.57 -8.36
CA ALA A 490 -20.27 -2.64 -8.39
C ALA A 490 -21.63 -3.35 -8.51
N VAL A 491 -21.67 -4.50 -9.19
CA VAL A 491 -22.89 -5.29 -9.39
C VAL A 491 -23.10 -6.25 -8.23
N ILE A 492 -22.05 -7.01 -7.88
CA ILE A 492 -22.18 -8.11 -6.93
C ILE A 492 -22.40 -7.64 -5.48
N ASN A 493 -21.94 -6.42 -5.14
CA ASN A 493 -22.16 -5.82 -3.82
C ASN A 493 -23.66 -5.63 -3.48
N VAL A 494 -24.56 -5.58 -4.47
CA VAL A 494 -26.02 -5.56 -4.22
C VAL A 494 -26.48 -6.82 -3.49
N VAL A 495 -25.87 -7.98 -3.81
CA VAL A 495 -26.19 -9.29 -3.22
C VAL A 495 -25.31 -9.55 -1.99
N LEU A 496 -24.02 -9.25 -2.09
CA LEU A 496 -23.06 -9.59 -1.04
C LEU A 496 -23.18 -8.74 0.21
N ILE A 497 -23.55 -7.46 0.12
CA ILE A 497 -23.71 -6.61 1.32
C ILE A 497 -24.85 -7.14 2.22
N PRO A 498 -26.06 -7.46 1.70
CA PRO A 498 -27.10 -8.13 2.49
C PRO A 498 -26.65 -9.48 3.05
N LEU A 499 -26.01 -10.32 2.25
CA LEU A 499 -25.51 -11.63 2.68
C LEU A 499 -24.50 -11.50 3.83
N THR A 500 -23.53 -10.59 3.69
CA THR A 500 -22.54 -10.27 4.72
C THR A 500 -23.23 -9.72 5.97
N SER A 501 -24.28 -8.91 5.81
CA SER A 501 -25.03 -8.38 6.94
C SER A 501 -25.74 -9.48 7.74
N LEU A 502 -26.38 -10.43 7.05
CA LEU A 502 -26.99 -11.60 7.69
C LEU A 502 -25.94 -12.50 8.36
N THR A 503 -24.82 -12.72 7.68
CA THR A 503 -23.67 -13.47 8.17
C THR A 503 -23.13 -12.87 9.47
N LEU A 504 -22.97 -11.55 9.53
CA LEU A 504 -22.53 -10.84 10.73
C LEU A 504 -23.56 -10.89 11.87
N ILE A 505 -24.86 -10.80 11.58
CA ILE A 505 -25.90 -10.96 12.61
C ILE A 505 -25.83 -12.37 13.22
N CYS A 506 -25.71 -13.41 12.39
CA CYS A 506 -25.55 -14.79 12.86
C CYS A 506 -24.25 -14.97 13.63
N GLY A 507 -23.16 -14.35 13.17
CA GLY A 507 -21.87 -14.32 13.87
C GLY A 507 -21.98 -13.68 15.25
N PHE A 508 -22.59 -12.49 15.38
CA PHE A 508 -22.78 -11.84 16.68
C PHE A 508 -23.72 -12.63 17.60
N LEU A 509 -24.75 -13.29 17.05
CA LEU A 509 -25.60 -14.21 17.81
C LEU A 509 -24.80 -15.41 18.32
N PHE A 510 -23.98 -16.02 17.47
CA PHE A 510 -23.08 -17.12 17.81
C PHE A 510 -22.08 -16.74 18.91
N LEU A 511 -21.46 -15.56 18.82
CA LEU A 511 -20.57 -15.07 19.87
C LEU A 511 -21.32 -14.80 21.17
N GLY A 512 -22.48 -14.15 21.08
CA GLY A 512 -23.30 -13.83 22.24
C GLY A 512 -23.77 -15.08 22.99
N THR A 513 -24.24 -16.10 22.27
CA THR A 513 -24.65 -17.37 22.87
C THR A 513 -23.43 -18.19 23.32
N GLY A 514 -22.37 -18.27 22.53
CA GLY A 514 -21.21 -19.10 22.85
C GLY A 514 -20.38 -18.61 24.04
N LEU A 515 -20.32 -17.30 24.28
CA LEU A 515 -19.63 -16.74 25.44
C LEU A 515 -20.44 -16.87 26.75
N VAL A 516 -21.77 -16.93 26.68
CA VAL A 516 -22.65 -17.02 27.86
C VAL A 516 -23.08 -18.45 28.15
N TRP A 517 -23.40 -19.21 27.10
CA TRP A 517 -23.88 -20.59 27.15
C TRP A 517 -23.31 -21.41 25.97
N PRO A 518 -22.10 -21.98 26.12
CA PRO A 518 -21.39 -22.66 25.03
C PRO A 518 -22.19 -23.76 24.32
N ALA A 519 -23.04 -24.51 25.03
CA ALA A 519 -23.86 -25.55 24.43
C ALA A 519 -24.93 -24.99 23.46
N ALA A 520 -25.42 -23.78 23.70
CA ALA A 520 -26.40 -23.12 22.83
C ALA A 520 -25.75 -22.48 21.58
N ALA A 521 -24.42 -22.46 21.49
CA ALA A 521 -23.70 -21.90 20.34
C ALA A 521 -23.76 -22.79 19.09
N ALA A 522 -24.08 -24.09 19.24
CA ALA A 522 -24.06 -25.05 18.13
C ALA A 522 -25.01 -24.65 16.99
N ILE A 523 -26.25 -24.24 17.29
CA ILE A 523 -27.25 -23.86 16.29
C ILE A 523 -26.85 -22.57 15.54
N PRO A 524 -26.60 -21.43 16.22
CA PRO A 524 -26.18 -20.22 15.51
C PRO A 524 -24.80 -20.37 14.87
N GLY A 525 -23.92 -21.21 15.42
CA GLY A 525 -22.62 -21.54 14.84
C GLY A 525 -22.74 -22.27 13.51
N PHE A 526 -23.60 -23.29 13.44
CA PHE A 526 -23.91 -23.99 12.19
C PHE A 526 -24.49 -23.05 11.13
N LEU A 527 -25.46 -22.22 11.49
CA LEU A 527 -26.05 -21.25 10.56
C LEU A 527 -25.01 -20.23 10.08
N PHE A 528 -24.15 -19.76 10.99
CA PHE A 528 -23.06 -18.85 10.66
C PHE A 528 -22.07 -19.51 9.68
N GLU A 529 -21.70 -20.78 9.88
CA GLU A 529 -20.85 -21.55 8.96
C GLU A 529 -21.48 -21.73 7.59
N CYS A 530 -22.76 -22.10 7.50
CA CYS A 530 -23.48 -22.20 6.22
C CYS A 530 -23.46 -20.88 5.45
N LEU A 531 -23.66 -19.75 6.14
CA LEU A 531 -23.67 -18.42 5.51
C LEU A 531 -22.28 -17.97 5.08
N VAL A 532 -21.23 -18.27 5.86
CA VAL A 532 -19.85 -18.00 5.47
C VAL A 532 -19.45 -18.85 4.26
N ASN A 533 -19.82 -20.13 4.24
CA ASN A 533 -19.59 -20.99 3.08
C ASN A 533 -20.34 -20.48 1.84
N LEU A 534 -21.60 -20.08 1.99
CA LEU A 534 -22.36 -19.45 0.89
C LEU A 534 -21.68 -18.16 0.40
N LEU A 535 -21.18 -17.32 1.31
CA LEU A 535 -20.43 -16.12 0.97
C LEU A 535 -19.17 -16.46 0.15
N ASN A 536 -18.37 -17.42 0.62
CA ASN A 536 -17.17 -17.88 -0.08
C ASN A 536 -17.54 -18.45 -1.46
N SER A 537 -18.53 -19.34 -1.57
CA SER A 537 -18.97 -19.90 -2.85
C SER A 537 -19.43 -18.85 -3.86
N VAL A 538 -20.19 -17.84 -3.42
CA VAL A 538 -20.63 -16.75 -4.30
C VAL A 538 -19.43 -15.93 -4.79
N VAL A 539 -18.47 -15.65 -3.90
CA VAL A 539 -17.25 -14.90 -4.25
C VAL A 539 -16.38 -15.69 -5.23
N THR A 540 -16.13 -16.98 -4.97
CA THR A 540 -15.39 -17.88 -5.88
C THR A 540 -16.07 -17.97 -7.24
N TYR A 541 -17.38 -18.22 -7.28
CA TYR A 541 -18.14 -18.27 -8.53
C TYR A 541 -18.02 -16.96 -9.34
N CYS A 542 -18.04 -15.81 -8.66
CA CYS A 542 -17.88 -14.52 -9.33
C CYS A 542 -16.45 -14.29 -9.83
N ALA A 543 -15.45 -14.77 -9.11
CA ALA A 543 -14.05 -14.69 -9.53
C ALA A 543 -13.80 -15.53 -10.80
N ASP A 544 -14.36 -16.74 -10.84
CA ASP A 544 -14.19 -17.67 -11.97
C ASP A 544 -14.92 -17.22 -13.25
N GLN A 545 -16.15 -16.71 -13.10
CA GLN A 545 -17.06 -16.48 -14.24
C GLN A 545 -17.09 -15.03 -14.75
N LEU A 546 -16.66 -14.06 -13.95
CA LEU A 546 -16.63 -12.65 -14.34
C LEU A 546 -15.22 -12.08 -14.25
N PRO A 547 -14.40 -12.15 -15.32
CA PRO A 547 -13.18 -11.37 -15.41
C PRO A 547 -13.56 -9.88 -15.48
N GLY A 548 -13.71 -9.25 -14.33
CA GLY A 548 -14.22 -7.88 -14.23
C GLY A 548 -13.40 -6.98 -13.34
N HIS A 549 -12.10 -7.30 -13.17
CA HIS A 549 -11.12 -6.32 -12.74
C HIS A 549 -10.25 -5.90 -13.92
N ILE A 550 -9.90 -4.61 -13.95
CA ILE A 550 -9.02 -4.04 -14.96
C ILE A 550 -7.83 -3.45 -14.22
N HIS A 551 -6.63 -3.85 -14.62
CA HIS A 551 -5.41 -3.20 -14.17
C HIS A 551 -5.26 -1.83 -14.84
N VAL A 552 -4.99 -0.83 -14.01
CA VAL A 552 -4.92 0.58 -14.37
C VAL A 552 -3.50 1.09 -14.21
N ALA A 553 -2.98 1.74 -15.26
CA ALA A 553 -1.68 2.42 -15.23
C ALA A 553 -1.64 3.53 -14.18
N GLU A 554 -0.44 4.05 -13.86
CA GLU A 554 -0.31 5.17 -12.94
C GLU A 554 -1.15 6.38 -13.40
N ILE A 555 -2.09 6.78 -12.55
CA ILE A 555 -2.88 7.99 -12.76
C ILE A 555 -2.03 9.18 -12.35
N ALA A 556 -1.73 10.06 -13.31
CA ALA A 556 -1.00 11.28 -13.00
C ALA A 556 -1.75 12.11 -11.94
N ALA A 557 -1.07 12.42 -10.84
CA ALA A 557 -1.64 13.13 -9.70
C ALA A 557 -2.46 14.39 -10.05
N PRO A 558 -2.10 15.22 -11.06
CA PRO A 558 -2.90 16.37 -11.44
C PRO A 558 -4.35 16.02 -11.82
N PHE A 559 -4.60 14.90 -12.51
CA PHE A 559 -5.96 14.51 -12.88
C PHE A 559 -6.81 14.18 -11.66
N LEU A 560 -6.22 13.53 -10.65
CA LEU A 560 -6.87 13.22 -9.39
C LEU A 560 -7.27 14.51 -8.63
N TRP A 561 -6.38 15.49 -8.58
CA TRP A 561 -6.66 16.79 -7.97
C TRP A 561 -7.75 17.56 -8.71
N VAL A 562 -7.65 17.65 -10.04
CA VAL A 562 -8.67 18.29 -10.87
C VAL A 562 -10.02 17.62 -10.64
N TYR A 563 -10.06 16.29 -10.60
CA TYR A 563 -11.27 15.51 -10.34
C TYR A 563 -11.91 15.89 -8.99
N TYR A 564 -11.19 15.78 -7.87
CA TYR A 564 -11.77 16.03 -6.56
C TYR A 564 -12.09 17.51 -6.29
N ILE A 565 -11.28 18.44 -6.80
CA ILE A 565 -11.53 19.88 -6.68
C ILE A 565 -12.77 20.26 -7.50
N SER A 566 -12.85 19.82 -8.75
CA SER A 566 -13.99 20.13 -9.62
C SER A 566 -15.28 19.46 -9.15
N LEU A 567 -15.21 18.23 -8.64
CA LEU A 567 -16.34 17.54 -8.01
C LEU A 567 -16.85 18.30 -6.78
N SER A 568 -15.93 18.75 -5.91
CA SER A 568 -16.27 19.52 -4.71
C SER A 568 -16.86 20.89 -5.07
N CYS A 569 -16.23 21.63 -5.99
CA CYS A 569 -16.74 22.92 -6.49
C CYS A 569 -18.11 22.76 -7.16
N GLY A 570 -18.29 21.71 -7.95
CA GLY A 570 -19.55 21.36 -8.59
C GLY A 570 -20.66 21.10 -7.56
N TYR A 571 -20.32 20.40 -6.48
CA TYR A 571 -21.27 20.01 -5.45
C TYR A 571 -21.65 21.17 -4.51
N PHE A 572 -20.68 21.89 -3.96
CA PHE A 572 -20.90 22.94 -2.96
C PHE A 572 -21.32 24.29 -3.55
N SER A 573 -21.22 24.46 -4.87
CA SER A 573 -21.64 25.70 -5.53
C SER A 573 -23.16 25.86 -5.57
N SER A 574 -23.66 27.00 -5.10
CA SER A 574 -25.03 27.47 -5.31
C SER A 574 -25.27 28.05 -6.71
N GLY A 575 -24.22 28.46 -7.41
CA GLY A 575 -24.29 28.99 -8.77
C GLY A 575 -24.49 27.90 -9.82
N ARG A 576 -25.52 28.03 -10.68
CA ARG A 576 -25.86 27.04 -11.72
C ARG A 576 -24.73 26.82 -12.72
N LEU A 577 -24.03 27.89 -13.10
CA LEU A 577 -22.89 27.82 -14.02
C LEU A 577 -21.71 27.07 -13.39
N THR A 578 -21.22 27.51 -12.23
CA THR A 578 -20.13 26.87 -11.50
C THR A 578 -20.43 25.41 -11.17
N ARG A 579 -21.68 25.07 -10.82
CA ARG A 579 -22.12 23.68 -10.61
C ARG A 579 -21.96 22.84 -11.88
N ARG A 580 -22.47 23.34 -13.02
CA ARG A 580 -22.36 22.65 -14.31
C ARG A 580 -20.90 22.49 -14.72
N THR A 581 -20.13 23.58 -14.71
CA THR A 581 -18.71 23.58 -15.07
C THR A 581 -17.89 22.64 -14.18
N GLY A 582 -18.11 22.66 -12.87
CA GLY A 582 -17.42 21.77 -11.92
C GLY A 582 -17.73 20.30 -12.20
N LEU A 583 -19.00 19.94 -12.39
CA LEU A 583 -19.38 18.55 -12.71
C LEU A 583 -18.90 18.10 -14.09
N THR A 584 -18.89 18.99 -15.10
CA THR A 584 -18.34 18.64 -16.43
C THR A 584 -16.83 18.45 -16.39
N LEU A 585 -16.10 19.26 -15.63
CA LEU A 585 -14.66 19.09 -15.45
C LEU A 585 -14.34 17.81 -14.65
N ALA A 586 -15.15 17.48 -13.65
CA ALA A 586 -15.02 16.22 -12.91
C ALA A 586 -15.26 15.02 -13.83
N ALA A 587 -16.31 15.08 -14.67
CA ALA A 587 -16.59 14.04 -15.65
C ALA A 587 -15.47 13.93 -16.71
N ALA A 588 -14.98 15.05 -17.25
CA ALA A 588 -13.91 15.06 -18.25
C ALA A 588 -12.59 14.54 -17.69
N SER A 589 -12.21 14.93 -16.47
CA SER A 589 -11.02 14.41 -15.79
C SER A 589 -11.17 12.92 -15.47
N GLY A 590 -12.33 12.48 -14.97
CA GLY A 590 -12.61 11.06 -14.75
C GLY A 590 -12.55 10.24 -16.04
N LEU A 591 -13.06 10.78 -17.15
CA LEU A 591 -12.99 10.13 -18.46
C LEU A 591 -11.55 10.10 -19.01
N ALA A 592 -10.78 11.18 -18.84
CA ALA A 592 -9.37 11.22 -19.23
C ALA A 592 -8.54 10.18 -18.44
N MET A 593 -8.81 10.05 -17.14
CA MET A 593 -8.21 9.01 -16.29
C MET A 593 -8.59 7.61 -16.77
N LEU A 594 -9.86 7.38 -17.09
CA LEU A 594 -10.31 6.08 -17.62
C LEU A 594 -9.67 5.79 -18.97
N TYR A 595 -9.56 6.78 -19.86
CA TYR A 595 -8.91 6.65 -21.16
C TYR A 595 -7.44 6.29 -21.00
N SER A 596 -6.67 7.04 -20.19
CA SER A 596 -5.27 6.72 -19.90
C SER A 596 -5.09 5.38 -19.20
N SER A 597 -6.12 4.92 -18.48
CA SER A 597 -6.12 3.59 -17.88
C SER A 597 -6.26 2.50 -18.94
N VAL A 598 -7.09 2.70 -19.97
CA VAL A 598 -7.41 1.68 -20.99
C VAL A 598 -6.37 1.65 -22.10
N THR A 599 -5.75 2.77 -22.46
CA THR A 599 -4.68 2.84 -23.47
C THR A 599 -3.30 2.65 -22.82
N PRO A 600 -2.70 1.45 -22.90
CA PRO A 600 -1.38 1.22 -22.31
C PRO A 600 -0.35 2.16 -22.95
N PRO A 601 0.64 2.64 -22.19
CA PRO A 601 1.74 3.41 -22.75
C PRO A 601 2.49 2.52 -23.74
N VAL A 602 2.75 3.05 -24.94
CA VAL A 602 3.60 2.38 -25.93
C VAL A 602 5.03 2.87 -25.70
N PRO A 603 5.97 2.01 -25.28
CA PRO A 603 7.38 2.36 -25.22
C PRO A 603 7.87 2.78 -26.60
N THR A 604 8.31 4.03 -26.74
CA THR A 604 8.90 4.56 -27.98
C THR A 604 10.41 4.42 -28.02
N GLU A 605 11.06 4.36 -26.86
CA GLU A 605 12.51 4.19 -26.68
C GLU A 605 12.81 2.76 -26.24
N THR A 606 14.04 2.29 -26.53
CA THR A 606 14.50 1.02 -25.97
C THR A 606 15.04 1.26 -24.56
N ARG A 607 14.49 0.57 -23.58
CA ARG A 607 14.89 0.70 -22.18
C ARG A 607 15.07 -0.65 -21.54
N LEU A 608 16.23 -0.88 -20.92
CA LEU A 608 16.48 -2.03 -20.05
C LEU A 608 16.55 -1.55 -18.60
N THR A 609 15.72 -2.10 -17.71
CA THR A 609 15.76 -1.78 -16.27
C THR A 609 16.10 -3.03 -15.47
N ILE A 610 17.24 -3.02 -14.79
CA ILE A 610 17.68 -4.06 -13.86
C ILE A 610 17.09 -3.72 -12.49
N LEU A 611 16.24 -4.61 -11.97
CA LEU A 611 15.57 -4.43 -10.69
C LEU A 611 16.47 -4.88 -9.52
N SER A 612 16.42 -4.15 -8.42
CA SER A 612 17.05 -4.51 -7.15
C SER A 612 16.22 -5.58 -6.43
N VAL A 613 16.54 -6.85 -6.67
CA VAL A 613 15.83 -8.01 -6.09
C VAL A 613 16.61 -8.70 -4.95
N GLY A 614 17.84 -8.26 -4.69
CA GLY A 614 18.75 -8.89 -3.74
C GLY A 614 19.76 -9.77 -4.47
N HIS A 615 20.05 -10.95 -3.92
CA HIS A 615 20.87 -11.97 -4.58
C HIS A 615 20.01 -12.70 -5.60
N GLY A 616 20.27 -12.51 -6.89
CA GLY A 616 19.43 -12.97 -8.00
C GLY A 616 19.27 -11.89 -9.07
N ASN A 617 18.51 -12.22 -10.13
CA ASN A 617 18.38 -11.35 -11.30
C ASN A 617 16.93 -11.16 -11.75
N ALA A 618 16.63 -9.95 -12.20
CA ALA A 618 15.40 -9.60 -12.89
C ALA A 618 15.61 -8.30 -13.69
N ALA A 619 15.53 -8.37 -15.01
CA ALA A 619 15.67 -7.22 -15.89
C ALA A 619 14.49 -7.10 -16.86
N VAL A 620 13.91 -5.90 -16.99
CA VAL A 620 12.77 -5.64 -17.87
C VAL A 620 13.23 -4.81 -19.07
N LEU A 621 13.07 -5.37 -20.27
CA LEU A 621 13.30 -4.72 -21.55
C LEU A 621 11.97 -4.20 -22.11
N GLU A 622 11.90 -2.89 -22.33
CA GLU A 622 10.83 -2.18 -23.00
C GLU A 622 11.34 -1.80 -24.40
N SER A 623 10.76 -2.34 -25.48
CA SER A 623 11.16 -1.98 -26.85
C SER A 623 10.02 -2.15 -27.85
N ALA A 624 9.77 -1.14 -28.68
CA ALA A 624 8.79 -1.14 -29.76
C ALA A 624 7.41 -1.72 -29.39
N GLY A 625 6.87 -1.34 -28.23
CA GLY A 625 5.59 -1.85 -27.76
C GLY A 625 5.63 -3.21 -27.04
N ARG A 626 6.78 -3.87 -26.98
CA ARG A 626 6.97 -5.18 -26.35
C ARG A 626 7.68 -5.08 -25.01
N ILE A 627 7.27 -5.95 -24.08
CA ILE A 627 7.81 -6.07 -22.73
C ILE A 627 8.41 -7.47 -22.57
N ILE A 628 9.73 -7.53 -22.39
CA ILE A 628 10.46 -8.78 -22.19
C ILE A 628 11.07 -8.76 -20.80
N LEU A 629 10.92 -9.85 -20.07
CA LEU A 629 11.55 -10.06 -18.77
C LEU A 629 12.71 -11.04 -18.93
N PHE A 630 13.91 -10.66 -18.50
CA PHE A 630 15.08 -11.55 -18.42
C PHE A 630 15.31 -11.93 -16.97
N ASP A 631 15.25 -13.23 -16.70
CA ASP A 631 15.22 -13.84 -15.38
C ASP A 631 14.14 -13.27 -14.45
N ALA A 632 13.78 -14.05 -13.43
CA ALA A 632 12.80 -13.68 -12.43
C ALA A 632 13.07 -14.45 -11.14
N GLY A 633 14.10 -14.05 -10.38
CA GLY A 633 14.35 -14.73 -9.11
C GLY A 633 15.18 -13.94 -8.10
N ALA A 634 15.15 -14.46 -6.87
CA ALA A 634 16.09 -14.09 -5.81
C ALA A 634 16.17 -15.16 -4.72
N THR A 635 17.32 -15.31 -4.07
CA THR A 635 17.51 -16.31 -3.01
C THR A 635 16.59 -16.06 -1.81
N ASN A 636 15.79 -17.07 -1.45
CA ASN A 636 14.83 -17.04 -0.33
C ASN A 636 13.78 -15.91 -0.40
N ARG A 637 13.52 -15.32 -1.59
CA ARG A 637 12.62 -14.16 -1.74
C ARG A 637 11.72 -14.19 -2.99
N GLY A 638 11.52 -15.35 -3.64
CA GLY A 638 10.76 -15.47 -4.89
C GLY A 638 9.41 -14.72 -4.93
N GLU A 639 8.54 -14.89 -3.91
CA GLU A 639 7.26 -14.15 -3.85
C GLU A 639 7.46 -12.63 -3.79
N ARG A 640 8.40 -12.17 -2.97
CA ARG A 640 8.71 -10.73 -2.86
C ARG A 640 9.28 -10.20 -4.17
N THR A 641 10.10 -10.99 -4.86
CA THR A 641 10.61 -10.65 -6.19
C THR A 641 9.47 -10.56 -7.20
N ALA A 642 8.49 -11.47 -7.17
CA ALA A 642 7.30 -11.38 -8.00
C ALA A 642 6.51 -10.10 -7.72
N ASP A 643 6.33 -9.72 -6.45
CA ASP A 643 5.67 -8.47 -6.06
C ASP A 643 6.44 -7.21 -6.53
N VAL A 644 7.77 -7.23 -6.50
CA VAL A 644 8.63 -6.16 -7.02
C VAL A 644 8.48 -6.02 -8.53
N ILE A 645 8.58 -7.13 -9.28
CA ILE A 645 8.43 -7.13 -10.73
C ILE A 645 7.02 -6.67 -11.11
N ALA A 646 5.98 -7.26 -10.51
CA ALA A 646 4.60 -6.90 -10.77
C ALA A 646 4.30 -5.44 -10.36
N GLY A 647 4.89 -4.94 -9.26
CA GLY A 647 4.82 -3.54 -8.85
C GLY A 647 5.42 -2.59 -9.90
N PHE A 648 6.59 -2.92 -10.43
CA PHE A 648 7.24 -2.19 -11.51
C PHE A 648 6.36 -2.17 -12.78
N LEU A 649 5.89 -3.34 -13.22
CA LEU A 649 5.03 -3.48 -14.40
C LEU A 649 3.72 -2.66 -14.25
N ARG A 650 3.07 -2.74 -13.09
CA ARG A 650 1.83 -1.97 -12.79
C ARG A 650 2.07 -0.47 -12.78
N MET A 651 3.17 -0.01 -12.19
CA MET A 651 3.55 1.41 -12.19
C MET A 651 3.76 1.90 -13.63
N ARG A 652 4.45 1.11 -14.46
CA ARG A 652 4.62 1.41 -15.89
C ARG A 652 3.33 1.28 -16.71
N GLY A 653 2.26 0.71 -16.16
CA GLY A 653 1.00 0.50 -16.86
C GLY A 653 0.99 -0.70 -17.80
N TYR A 654 1.97 -1.61 -17.67
CA TYR A 654 2.01 -2.86 -18.43
C TYR A 654 1.06 -3.88 -17.83
N ARG A 655 0.34 -4.57 -18.72
CA ARG A 655 -0.71 -5.54 -18.35
C ARG A 655 -0.34 -6.98 -18.59
N ALA A 656 0.74 -7.21 -19.33
CA ALA A 656 1.25 -8.52 -19.68
C ALA A 656 2.75 -8.38 -19.94
N VAL A 657 3.45 -9.50 -19.85
CA VAL A 657 4.81 -9.66 -20.35
C VAL A 657 4.72 -10.47 -21.62
N ASP A 658 5.25 -9.95 -22.73
CA ASP A 658 5.19 -10.65 -24.02
C ASP A 658 6.04 -11.92 -24.00
N SER A 659 7.22 -11.86 -23.38
CA SER A 659 8.13 -13.01 -23.28
C SER A 659 8.98 -12.95 -22.03
N VAL A 660 9.22 -14.10 -21.42
CA VAL A 660 10.20 -14.26 -20.33
C VAL A 660 11.37 -15.08 -20.87
N ILE A 661 12.59 -14.56 -20.75
CA ILE A 661 13.82 -15.28 -21.08
C ILE A 661 14.41 -15.81 -19.77
N LEU A 662 14.63 -17.12 -19.67
CA LEU A 662 15.27 -17.76 -18.52
C LEU A 662 16.68 -18.22 -18.89
N SER A 663 17.67 -17.74 -18.15
CA SER A 663 19.09 -17.97 -18.42
C SER A 663 19.53 -19.41 -18.11
N HIS A 664 19.26 -19.90 -16.90
CA HIS A 664 19.67 -21.23 -16.43
C HIS A 664 18.82 -21.72 -15.24
N ALA A 665 19.08 -22.94 -14.80
CA ALA A 665 18.25 -23.69 -13.85
C ALA A 665 18.58 -23.43 -12.36
N ASP A 666 19.19 -22.30 -11.99
CA ASP A 666 19.34 -21.93 -10.58
C ASP A 666 18.10 -21.17 -10.05
N LEU A 667 17.74 -21.47 -8.80
CA LEU A 667 16.50 -21.03 -8.17
C LEU A 667 16.36 -19.50 -8.15
N ASP A 668 17.43 -18.76 -7.95
CA ASP A 668 17.45 -17.30 -7.91
C ASP A 668 17.36 -16.63 -9.29
N HIS A 669 17.20 -17.40 -10.38
CA HIS A 669 16.91 -16.89 -11.72
C HIS A 669 15.47 -17.15 -12.20
N TYR A 670 14.69 -18.03 -11.55
CA TYR A 670 13.32 -18.32 -12.00
C TYR A 670 12.26 -18.45 -10.90
N ASN A 671 12.64 -18.51 -9.61
CA ASN A 671 11.71 -18.86 -8.53
C ASN A 671 10.55 -17.88 -8.32
N ALA A 672 10.59 -16.68 -8.90
CA ALA A 672 9.49 -15.71 -8.84
C ALA A 672 8.46 -15.93 -9.96
N LEU A 673 8.81 -16.64 -11.03
CA LEU A 673 8.02 -16.70 -12.26
C LEU A 673 6.64 -17.34 -12.06
N ALA A 674 6.54 -18.43 -11.31
CA ALA A 674 5.25 -19.08 -11.03
C ALA A 674 4.27 -18.11 -10.36
N THR A 675 4.73 -17.42 -9.32
CA THR A 675 3.94 -16.43 -8.58
C THR A 675 3.66 -15.17 -9.41
N LEU A 676 4.60 -14.77 -10.27
CA LEU A 676 4.41 -13.63 -11.17
C LEU A 676 3.33 -13.91 -12.22
N ALA A 677 3.30 -15.11 -12.78
CA ALA A 677 2.32 -15.51 -13.79
C ALA A 677 0.87 -15.53 -13.27
N GLU A 678 0.68 -15.70 -11.95
CA GLU A 678 -0.62 -15.54 -11.28
C GLU A 678 -1.05 -14.06 -11.21
N GLN A 679 -0.10 -13.12 -11.18
CA GLN A 679 -0.37 -11.68 -11.04
C GLN A 679 -0.41 -10.94 -12.38
N VAL A 680 0.38 -11.38 -13.36
CA VAL A 680 0.54 -10.74 -14.66
C VAL A 680 0.60 -11.83 -15.75
N PRO A 681 -0.27 -11.78 -16.77
CA PRO A 681 -0.21 -12.69 -17.91
C PRO A 681 1.18 -12.72 -18.58
N VAL A 682 1.68 -13.93 -18.84
CA VAL A 682 2.93 -14.18 -19.55
C VAL A 682 2.62 -14.79 -20.91
N GLY A 683 3.10 -14.16 -21.98
CA GLY A 683 2.81 -14.58 -23.36
C GLY A 683 3.56 -15.85 -23.79
N GLN A 684 4.85 -15.93 -23.50
CA GLN A 684 5.69 -17.11 -23.77
C GLN A 684 6.95 -17.13 -22.89
N ILE A 685 7.59 -18.29 -22.80
CA ILE A 685 8.89 -18.50 -22.15
C ILE A 685 9.90 -18.86 -23.24
N LEU A 686 11.05 -18.18 -23.25
CA LEU A 686 12.21 -18.45 -24.10
C LEU A 686 13.33 -18.98 -23.22
N THR A 687 13.84 -20.18 -23.51
CA THR A 687 14.90 -20.78 -22.69
C THR A 687 15.71 -21.81 -23.49
N SER A 688 16.79 -22.34 -22.91
CA SER A 688 17.62 -23.36 -23.55
C SER A 688 17.01 -24.76 -23.42
N ALA A 689 17.49 -25.69 -24.26
CA ALA A 689 17.10 -27.10 -24.15
C ALA A 689 17.53 -27.71 -22.81
N ASP A 690 18.64 -27.23 -22.23
CA ASP A 690 19.16 -27.71 -20.95
C ASP A 690 18.25 -27.34 -19.78
N PHE A 691 17.67 -26.14 -19.78
CA PHE A 691 16.72 -25.73 -18.75
C PHE A 691 15.50 -26.65 -18.72
N VAL A 692 14.90 -26.89 -19.89
CA VAL A 692 13.70 -27.75 -20.01
C VAL A 692 13.99 -29.20 -19.63
N ARG A 693 15.22 -29.67 -19.86
CA ARG A 693 15.66 -31.03 -19.54
C ARG A 693 16.32 -31.16 -18.16
N SER A 694 16.29 -30.10 -17.34
CA SER A 694 16.93 -30.12 -16.03
C SER A 694 16.35 -31.25 -15.16
N PRO A 695 17.22 -32.07 -14.52
CA PRO A 695 16.76 -33.13 -13.61
C PRO A 695 16.16 -32.57 -12.32
N ASP A 696 16.25 -31.26 -12.09
CA ASP A 696 15.83 -30.62 -10.85
C ASP A 696 14.30 -30.61 -10.70
N ALA A 697 13.84 -31.22 -9.61
CA ALA A 697 12.41 -31.27 -9.27
C ALA A 697 11.76 -29.87 -9.16
N PRO A 698 12.44 -28.81 -8.70
CA PRO A 698 11.90 -27.44 -8.75
C PRO A 698 11.61 -26.92 -10.16
N VAL A 699 12.47 -27.20 -11.16
CA VAL A 699 12.27 -26.74 -12.55
C VAL A 699 11.07 -27.44 -13.18
N ASN A 700 10.97 -28.77 -13.01
CA ASN A 700 9.82 -29.53 -13.51
C ASN A 700 8.50 -29.03 -12.91
N ARG A 701 8.47 -28.71 -11.60
CA ARG A 701 7.28 -28.11 -10.96
C ARG A 701 6.93 -26.73 -11.52
N LEU A 702 7.91 -25.92 -11.90
CA LEU A 702 7.68 -24.64 -12.56
C LEU A 702 7.00 -24.85 -13.92
N LEU A 703 7.57 -25.74 -14.74
CA LEU A 703 7.05 -26.04 -16.08
C LEU A 703 5.64 -26.65 -16.02
N ASP A 704 5.38 -27.54 -15.05
CA ASP A 704 4.03 -28.10 -14.83
C ASP A 704 3.01 -27.01 -14.48
N ARG A 705 3.37 -26.08 -13.59
CA ARG A 705 2.50 -24.94 -13.24
C ARG A 705 2.26 -23.99 -14.41
N LEU A 706 3.25 -23.86 -15.29
CA LEU A 706 3.21 -22.98 -16.46
C LEU A 706 2.92 -23.75 -17.76
N CYS A 707 2.33 -24.94 -17.68
CA CYS A 707 2.06 -25.78 -18.84
C CYS A 707 1.19 -25.11 -19.92
N ASN A 708 0.38 -24.12 -19.54
CA ASN A 708 -0.46 -23.33 -20.45
C ASN A 708 0.29 -22.16 -21.11
N VAL A 709 1.53 -21.87 -20.69
CA VAL A 709 2.37 -20.82 -21.27
C VAL A 709 3.28 -21.47 -22.32
N PRO A 710 3.20 -21.03 -23.60
CA PRO A 710 4.08 -21.54 -24.65
C PRO A 710 5.55 -21.40 -24.26
N THR A 711 6.30 -22.50 -24.32
CA THR A 711 7.75 -22.52 -24.08
C THR A 711 8.46 -22.79 -25.41
N GLN A 712 9.31 -21.86 -25.83
CA GLN A 712 10.14 -21.96 -27.03
C GLN A 712 11.60 -22.16 -26.62
N ILE A 713 12.22 -23.18 -27.23
CA ILE A 713 13.65 -23.46 -27.08
C ILE A 713 14.42 -22.57 -28.04
N VAL A 714 15.43 -21.87 -27.52
CA VAL A 714 16.39 -21.09 -28.32
C VAL A 714 17.77 -21.76 -28.28
N CYS A 715 18.49 -21.67 -29.39
CA CYS A 715 19.80 -22.28 -29.60
C CYS A 715 20.89 -21.22 -29.80
N ASN A 716 22.14 -21.63 -29.68
CA ASN A 716 23.29 -20.75 -29.96
C ASN A 716 23.23 -20.22 -31.41
N GLY A 717 23.27 -18.90 -31.55
CA GLY A 717 23.20 -18.19 -32.83
C GLY A 717 21.77 -17.80 -33.26
N ASP A 718 20.74 -18.25 -32.56
CA ASP A 718 19.38 -17.76 -32.77
C ASP A 718 19.28 -16.27 -32.42
N TYR A 719 18.34 -15.57 -33.07
CA TYR A 719 18.06 -14.19 -32.75
C TYR A 719 16.58 -13.83 -32.98
N ALA A 720 16.13 -12.80 -32.28
CA ALA A 720 14.84 -12.16 -32.46
C ALA A 720 15.02 -10.67 -32.77
N VAL A 721 14.08 -10.06 -33.50
CA VAL A 721 14.10 -8.63 -33.82
C VAL A 721 12.78 -7.99 -33.41
N ILE A 722 12.86 -6.91 -32.64
CA ILE A 722 11.74 -6.16 -32.08
C ILE A 722 11.99 -4.67 -32.32
N GLY A 723 11.28 -4.09 -33.29
CA GLY A 723 11.61 -2.75 -33.78
C GLY A 723 13.08 -2.67 -34.22
N ASP A 724 13.83 -1.75 -33.61
CA ASP A 724 15.26 -1.55 -33.88
C ASP A 724 16.17 -2.36 -32.92
N THR A 725 15.59 -3.20 -32.07
CA THR A 725 16.32 -4.05 -31.12
C THR A 725 16.49 -5.46 -31.67
N ARG A 726 17.74 -5.93 -31.75
CA ARG A 726 18.09 -7.32 -32.05
C ARG A 726 18.55 -8.02 -30.78
N ILE A 727 17.94 -9.15 -30.48
CA ILE A 727 18.20 -9.99 -29.31
C ILE A 727 18.86 -11.27 -29.82
N GLU A 728 20.14 -11.48 -29.54
CA GLU A 728 20.91 -12.66 -29.97
C GLU A 728 21.15 -13.58 -28.78
N PHE A 729 21.13 -14.89 -29.02
CA PHE A 729 21.30 -15.92 -28.00
C PHE A 729 22.62 -16.65 -28.21
N LEU A 730 23.45 -16.71 -27.16
CA LEU A 730 24.71 -17.45 -27.16
C LEU A 730 24.71 -18.48 -26.04
N GLN A 731 25.23 -19.68 -26.32
CA GLN A 731 25.36 -20.77 -25.37
C GLN A 731 26.47 -21.73 -25.83
N ALA A 732 27.10 -22.46 -24.91
CA ALA A 732 28.05 -23.50 -25.27
C ALA A 732 27.37 -24.56 -26.17
N GLN A 733 28.02 -24.95 -27.28
CA GLN A 733 27.46 -25.93 -28.23
C GLN A 733 27.40 -27.35 -27.63
N ASP A 734 28.35 -27.67 -26.76
CA ASP A 734 28.34 -28.90 -25.97
C ASP A 734 28.24 -28.54 -24.49
N THR A 735 27.09 -28.85 -23.90
CA THR A 735 26.78 -28.61 -22.49
C THR A 735 27.02 -29.84 -21.61
N SER A 736 27.53 -30.93 -22.19
CA SER A 736 27.76 -32.19 -21.50
C SER A 736 28.81 -32.04 -20.39
N GLY A 737 28.40 -32.30 -19.15
CA GLY A 737 29.29 -32.24 -17.99
C GLY A 737 29.59 -30.82 -17.49
N LEU A 738 28.92 -29.80 -18.04
CA LEU A 738 28.85 -28.46 -17.45
C LEU A 738 27.88 -28.46 -16.26
N ASP A 739 28.11 -27.60 -15.28
CA ASP A 739 27.10 -27.31 -14.25
C ASP A 739 26.00 -26.35 -14.77
N ASP A 740 25.01 -26.02 -13.95
CA ASP A 740 23.88 -25.19 -14.39
C ASP A 740 24.30 -23.75 -14.72
N ASN A 741 25.28 -23.20 -14.00
CA ASN A 741 25.79 -21.85 -14.19
C ASN A 741 26.60 -21.75 -15.50
N GLU A 742 27.48 -22.72 -15.77
CA GLU A 742 28.23 -22.86 -17.01
C GLU A 742 27.32 -23.07 -18.24
N ARG A 743 26.08 -23.54 -18.04
CA ARG A 743 25.06 -23.70 -19.10
C ARG A 743 24.25 -22.43 -19.37
N SER A 744 24.57 -21.30 -18.72
CA SER A 744 23.85 -20.04 -18.87
C SER A 744 23.65 -19.63 -20.34
N LEU A 745 22.40 -19.35 -20.67
CA LEU A 745 22.02 -18.71 -21.93
C LEU A 745 22.35 -17.22 -21.87
N VAL A 746 23.36 -16.82 -22.64
CA VAL A 746 23.81 -15.43 -22.76
C VAL A 746 22.91 -14.70 -23.76
N VAL A 747 22.45 -13.51 -23.38
CA VAL A 747 21.65 -12.63 -24.25
C VAL A 747 22.46 -11.39 -24.63
N VAL A 748 22.57 -11.15 -25.92
CA VAL A 748 23.19 -9.95 -26.49
C VAL A 748 22.08 -9.05 -27.06
N LEU A 749 21.93 -7.86 -26.49
CA LEU A 749 20.99 -6.85 -26.97
C LEU A 749 21.73 -5.83 -27.83
N ARG A 750 21.37 -5.73 -29.10
CA ARG A 750 21.89 -4.72 -30.03
C ARG A 750 20.80 -3.73 -30.39
N VAL A 751 21.03 -2.45 -30.12
CA VAL A 751 20.13 -1.35 -30.43
C VAL A 751 20.95 -0.29 -31.15
N GLY A 752 20.76 -0.16 -32.47
CA GLY A 752 21.63 0.70 -33.28
C GLY A 752 23.10 0.26 -33.22
N GLN A 753 23.97 1.12 -32.68
CA GLN A 753 25.39 0.81 -32.46
C GLN A 753 25.69 0.45 -31.00
N ARG A 754 24.70 0.47 -30.11
CA ARG A 754 24.86 0.15 -28.69
C ARG A 754 24.64 -1.34 -28.45
N THR A 755 25.46 -1.93 -27.59
CA THR A 755 25.39 -3.34 -27.22
C THR A 755 25.32 -3.48 -25.69
N VAL A 756 24.33 -4.25 -25.22
CA VAL A 756 24.16 -4.61 -23.80
C VAL A 756 24.23 -6.12 -23.64
N LEU A 757 25.04 -6.59 -22.70
CA LEU A 757 25.30 -8.01 -22.48
C LEU A 757 24.68 -8.50 -21.16
N LEU A 758 23.88 -9.56 -21.25
CA LEU A 758 23.19 -10.25 -20.16
C LEU A 758 23.70 -11.70 -20.10
N PRO A 759 24.80 -11.98 -19.38
CA PRO A 759 25.46 -13.29 -19.43
C PRO A 759 24.81 -14.38 -18.56
N GLY A 760 23.81 -14.05 -17.74
CA GLY A 760 23.37 -14.95 -16.66
C GLY A 760 24.52 -15.20 -15.69
N ASP A 761 24.65 -16.43 -15.20
CA ASP A 761 25.71 -16.82 -14.27
C ASP A 761 26.83 -17.58 -15.01
N LEU A 762 27.15 -17.15 -16.23
CA LEU A 762 28.16 -17.81 -17.06
C LEU A 762 29.55 -17.81 -16.39
N GLU A 763 30.13 -18.99 -16.22
CA GLU A 763 31.47 -19.17 -15.64
C GLU A 763 32.35 -20.11 -16.45
N HIS A 764 33.63 -20.16 -16.06
CA HIS A 764 34.54 -21.29 -16.30
C HIS A 764 34.50 -21.87 -17.74
N ARG A 765 34.06 -23.13 -17.89
CA ARG A 765 34.09 -23.84 -19.18
C ARG A 765 33.04 -23.31 -20.15
N GLY A 766 31.88 -22.89 -19.63
CA GLY A 766 30.84 -22.23 -20.42
C GLY A 766 31.36 -20.94 -21.04
N LEU A 767 32.02 -20.10 -20.23
CA LEU A 767 32.67 -18.88 -20.71
C LEU A 767 33.73 -19.17 -21.78
N ALA A 768 34.60 -20.15 -21.55
CA ALA A 768 35.63 -20.52 -22.52
C ALA A 768 35.05 -20.93 -23.89
N ALA A 769 33.87 -21.58 -23.90
CA ALA A 769 33.21 -22.05 -25.12
C ALA A 769 32.58 -20.92 -25.96
N VAL A 770 32.13 -19.83 -25.33
CA VAL A 770 31.46 -18.71 -26.01
C VAL A 770 32.31 -17.44 -26.10
N ARG A 771 33.50 -17.42 -25.48
CA ARG A 771 34.39 -16.25 -25.39
C ARG A 771 34.61 -15.54 -26.72
N ASP A 772 34.95 -16.30 -27.77
CA ASP A 772 35.27 -15.72 -29.09
C ASP A 772 34.02 -15.22 -29.84
N GLN A 773 32.83 -15.52 -29.33
CA GLN A 773 31.54 -15.04 -29.85
C GLN A 773 31.02 -13.82 -29.07
N LEU A 774 31.60 -13.51 -27.90
CA LEU A 774 31.19 -12.35 -27.11
C LEU A 774 31.60 -11.05 -27.82
N PRO A 775 30.67 -10.11 -28.03
CA PRO A 775 31.01 -8.83 -28.62
C PRO A 775 31.54 -7.84 -27.58
N ASP A 776 32.25 -6.82 -28.06
CA ASP A 776 32.41 -5.58 -27.32
C ASP A 776 31.02 -5.01 -26.95
N CYS A 777 30.88 -4.51 -25.72
CA CYS A 777 29.62 -3.98 -25.23
C CYS A 777 29.79 -2.63 -24.53
N ASP A 778 28.73 -1.83 -24.51
CA ASP A 778 28.70 -0.59 -23.74
C ASP A 778 28.35 -0.88 -22.27
N VAL A 779 27.47 -1.85 -22.04
CA VAL A 779 26.97 -2.21 -20.71
C VAL A 779 26.95 -3.73 -20.54
N VAL A 780 27.43 -4.22 -19.40
CA VAL A 780 27.32 -5.61 -18.99
C VAL A 780 26.67 -5.73 -17.63
N ILE A 781 25.86 -6.77 -17.44
CA ILE A 781 25.47 -7.23 -16.11
C ILE A 781 26.48 -8.30 -15.70
N CYS A 782 27.17 -8.09 -14.58
CA CYS A 782 28.25 -8.97 -14.16
C CYS A 782 27.72 -10.39 -13.94
N PRO A 783 28.40 -11.42 -14.44
CA PRO A 783 27.98 -12.80 -14.26
C PRO A 783 28.01 -13.20 -12.78
N HIS A 784 27.09 -14.08 -12.39
CA HIS A 784 26.98 -14.65 -11.04
C HIS A 784 27.03 -13.58 -9.95
N HIS A 785 26.18 -12.58 -10.12
CA HIS A 785 25.98 -11.49 -9.16
C HIS A 785 27.29 -10.73 -8.82
N GLY A 786 28.27 -10.72 -9.73
CA GLY A 786 29.57 -10.08 -9.54
C GLY A 786 30.57 -10.88 -8.69
N SER A 787 30.37 -12.20 -8.56
CA SER A 787 31.33 -13.10 -7.93
C SER A 787 32.70 -13.01 -8.61
N THR A 788 33.76 -13.05 -7.79
CA THR A 788 35.13 -12.88 -8.27
C THR A 788 35.67 -14.08 -9.03
N ASP A 789 35.04 -15.24 -8.85
CA ASP A 789 35.44 -16.49 -9.50
C ASP A 789 34.84 -16.60 -10.91
N SER A 790 33.73 -15.88 -11.14
CA SER A 790 32.85 -15.86 -12.32
C SER A 790 33.09 -14.66 -13.23
N SER A 791 33.63 -13.57 -12.66
CA SER A 791 34.04 -12.36 -13.37
C SER A 791 35.56 -12.27 -13.48
N PRO A 792 36.24 -13.23 -14.14
CA PRO A 792 37.68 -13.16 -14.30
C PRO A 792 38.05 -11.97 -15.21
N PRO A 793 39.28 -11.43 -15.11
CA PRO A 793 39.80 -10.45 -16.07
C PRO A 793 39.65 -10.89 -17.54
N GLU A 794 39.55 -12.20 -17.78
CA GLU A 794 39.26 -12.78 -19.10
C GLU A 794 37.88 -12.42 -19.64
N PHE A 795 36.83 -12.42 -18.80
CA PHE A 795 35.49 -12.01 -19.21
C PHE A 795 35.45 -10.51 -19.49
N ALA A 796 35.94 -9.71 -18.54
CA ALA A 796 35.99 -8.25 -18.67
C ALA A 796 36.82 -7.80 -19.88
N GLY A 797 37.94 -8.48 -20.16
CA GLY A 797 38.78 -8.21 -21.33
C GLY A 797 38.16 -8.62 -22.67
N ALA A 798 37.23 -9.58 -22.67
CA ALA A 798 36.53 -10.05 -23.87
C ALA A 798 35.39 -9.11 -24.30
N CYS A 799 34.76 -8.38 -23.38
CA CYS A 799 33.61 -7.51 -23.69
C CYS A 799 33.84 -6.00 -23.48
N GLN A 800 34.92 -5.61 -22.78
CA GLN A 800 35.38 -4.22 -22.58
C GLN A 800 34.28 -3.17 -22.30
N PRO A 801 33.44 -3.36 -21.27
CA PRO A 801 32.28 -2.51 -21.01
C PRO A 801 32.64 -1.12 -20.46
N GLU A 802 31.88 -0.09 -20.85
CA GLU A 802 31.91 1.21 -20.16
C GLU A 802 31.23 1.10 -18.78
N TRP A 803 30.16 0.31 -18.68
CA TRP A 803 29.38 0.11 -17.45
C TRP A 803 29.24 -1.36 -17.09
N ALA A 804 29.50 -1.68 -15.82
CA ALA A 804 29.27 -2.99 -15.25
C ALA A 804 28.24 -2.91 -14.11
N ILE A 805 27.19 -3.72 -14.16
CA ILE A 805 26.08 -3.69 -13.20
C ILE A 805 26.09 -4.99 -12.39
N VAL A 806 26.13 -4.86 -11.07
CA VAL A 806 26.10 -5.97 -10.12
C VAL A 806 24.70 -6.09 -9.53
N SER A 807 24.02 -7.22 -9.79
CA SER A 807 22.72 -7.54 -9.18
C SER A 807 22.90 -8.37 -7.92
N GLU A 808 22.97 -7.72 -6.76
CA GLU A 808 23.22 -8.37 -5.48
C GLU A 808 22.63 -7.56 -4.31
N ARG A 809 22.55 -8.14 -3.11
CA ARG A 809 22.32 -7.43 -1.85
C ARG A 809 23.38 -6.35 -1.62
N ALA A 810 23.08 -5.37 -0.77
CA ALA A 810 23.96 -4.25 -0.43
C ALA A 810 25.30 -4.69 0.22
N ILE A 811 26.24 -5.19 -0.59
CA ILE A 811 27.57 -5.63 -0.19
C ILE A 811 28.60 -4.74 -0.90
N PRO A 812 29.70 -4.36 -0.24
CA PRO A 812 30.75 -3.58 -0.88
C PRO A 812 31.33 -4.30 -2.10
N VAL A 813 31.42 -3.58 -3.23
CA VAL A 813 32.09 -4.06 -4.45
C VAL A 813 33.51 -4.50 -4.11
N SER A 814 33.84 -5.75 -4.40
CA SER A 814 35.15 -6.32 -4.06
C SER A 814 36.27 -5.62 -4.82
N ARG A 815 37.46 -5.50 -4.20
CA ARG A 815 38.65 -4.95 -4.86
C ARG A 815 39.04 -5.77 -6.10
N LYS A 816 38.81 -7.10 -6.06
CA LYS A 816 39.06 -8.00 -7.18
C LYS A 816 38.16 -7.69 -8.37
N LEU A 817 36.87 -7.44 -8.16
CA LEU A 817 35.93 -7.09 -9.23
C LEU A 817 36.31 -5.76 -9.89
N ARG A 818 36.64 -4.74 -9.08
CA ARG A 818 37.15 -3.45 -9.61
C ARG A 818 38.44 -3.65 -10.43
N ALA A 819 39.35 -4.48 -9.96
CA ALA A 819 40.59 -4.76 -10.68
C ALA A 819 40.35 -5.53 -12.00
N ALA A 820 39.34 -6.40 -12.07
CA ALA A 820 39.01 -7.15 -13.28
C ALA A 820 38.48 -6.26 -14.41
N TYR A 821 37.60 -5.30 -14.10
CA TYR A 821 37.02 -4.37 -15.08
C TYR A 821 37.87 -3.10 -15.32
N GLY A 822 38.85 -2.82 -14.45
CA GLY A 822 39.75 -1.69 -14.55
C GLY A 822 39.12 -0.35 -14.15
N ASP A 823 39.96 0.68 -13.97
CA ASP A 823 39.53 2.01 -13.47
C ASP A 823 38.69 2.80 -14.48
N GLY A 824 38.69 2.40 -15.76
CA GLY A 824 37.90 3.02 -16.82
C GLY A 824 36.43 2.59 -16.83
N CYS A 825 36.10 1.44 -16.22
CA CYS A 825 34.76 0.89 -16.17
C CYS A 825 34.00 1.41 -14.94
N ARG A 826 32.76 1.85 -15.15
CA ARG A 826 31.89 2.33 -14.07
C ARG A 826 31.05 1.19 -13.53
N ILE A 827 31.25 0.84 -12.26
CA ILE A 827 30.53 -0.23 -11.58
C ILE A 827 29.37 0.33 -10.77
N LEU A 828 28.15 -0.13 -11.06
CA LEU A 828 26.93 0.14 -10.29
C LEU A 828 26.46 -1.13 -9.59
N HIS A 829 25.79 -0.98 -8.44
CA HIS A 829 25.38 -2.08 -7.59
C HIS A 829 23.91 -1.94 -7.17
N THR A 830 23.03 -2.83 -7.62
CA THR A 830 21.57 -2.66 -7.43
C THR A 830 21.14 -2.68 -5.96
N GLY A 831 21.84 -3.42 -5.09
CA GLY A 831 21.60 -3.40 -3.65
C GLY A 831 21.89 -2.07 -2.94
N HIS A 832 22.80 -1.24 -3.47
CA HIS A 832 23.17 0.05 -2.89
C HIS A 832 22.58 1.24 -3.66
N ASP A 833 22.71 1.22 -4.98
CA ASP A 833 22.28 2.29 -5.87
C ASP A 833 20.79 2.19 -6.25
N GLY A 834 20.21 1.00 -6.05
CA GLY A 834 18.84 0.66 -6.41
C GLY A 834 18.70 0.22 -7.87
N ALA A 835 17.49 0.25 -8.42
CA ALA A 835 17.26 -0.21 -9.79
C ALA A 835 18.04 0.63 -10.81
N VAL A 836 18.65 -0.01 -11.80
CA VAL A 836 19.46 0.64 -12.83
C VAL A 836 18.71 0.62 -14.16
N SER A 837 18.41 1.79 -14.72
CA SER A 837 17.78 1.92 -16.04
C SER A 837 18.78 2.39 -17.09
N ILE A 838 18.90 1.62 -18.16
CA ILE A 838 19.65 1.91 -19.37
C ILE A 838 18.64 2.30 -20.44
N ILE A 839 18.80 3.50 -21.02
CA ILE A 839 17.93 4.04 -22.06
C ILE A 839 18.79 4.25 -23.30
N ILE A 840 18.33 3.70 -24.42
CA ILE A 840 18.91 3.93 -25.73
C ILE A 840 17.84 4.60 -26.58
N ASP A 841 18.05 5.88 -26.87
CA ASP A 841 17.11 6.65 -27.68
C ASP A 841 17.25 6.36 -29.18
N THR A 842 16.36 6.94 -29.98
CA THR A 842 16.37 6.78 -31.44
C THR A 842 17.57 7.45 -32.12
N GLU A 843 18.29 8.33 -31.43
CA GLU A 843 19.53 8.96 -31.89
C GLU A 843 20.77 8.14 -31.47
N ASN A 844 20.57 6.95 -30.90
CA ASN A 844 21.62 6.04 -30.42
C ASN A 844 22.44 6.58 -29.23
N SER A 845 21.87 7.55 -28.49
CA SER A 845 22.46 8.04 -27.25
C SER A 845 22.17 7.07 -26.10
N LEU A 846 23.21 6.78 -25.31
CA LEU A 846 23.14 5.87 -24.16
C LEU A 846 23.04 6.70 -22.88
N ALA A 847 21.99 6.46 -22.09
CA ALA A 847 21.82 7.06 -20.77
C ALA A 847 21.63 5.97 -19.70
N VAL A 848 22.51 5.95 -18.70
CA VAL A 848 22.42 5.07 -17.54
C VAL A 848 22.00 5.89 -16.32
N SER A 849 20.96 5.43 -15.61
CA SER A 849 20.38 6.11 -14.46
C SER A 849 20.02 5.12 -13.34
N VAL A 850 19.97 5.60 -12.10
CA VAL A 850 19.64 4.77 -10.92
C VAL A 850 18.39 5.30 -10.21
N HIS A 851 17.65 4.41 -9.58
CA HIS A 851 16.47 4.72 -8.78
C HIS A 851 16.59 4.08 -7.39
N PRO A 852 16.23 4.78 -6.28
CA PRO A 852 15.79 6.17 -6.24
C PRO A 852 16.93 7.11 -6.64
N MET A 853 16.61 8.31 -7.14
CA MET A 853 17.64 9.31 -7.39
C MET A 853 18.26 9.72 -6.05
N VAL A 854 19.35 9.06 -5.65
CA VAL A 854 20.04 9.37 -4.40
C VAL A 854 20.65 10.76 -4.55
N ARG A 855 20.09 11.75 -3.85
CA ARG A 855 20.85 12.95 -3.50
C ARG A 855 21.84 12.53 -2.41
N THR A 856 23.02 12.11 -2.82
CA THR A 856 24.09 11.78 -1.88
C THR A 856 24.36 13.00 -1.00
N ARG A 857 24.34 12.78 0.32
CA ARG A 857 24.50 13.84 1.33
C ARG A 857 25.97 14.19 1.59
N ASP A 858 26.90 13.45 0.98
CA ASP A 858 28.32 13.44 1.35
C ASP A 858 29.30 13.91 0.27
N ASP A 859 28.84 14.42 -0.88
CA ASP A 859 29.73 15.06 -1.87
C ASP A 859 29.32 16.51 -2.11
N ALA A 860 29.65 17.37 -1.15
CA ALA A 860 29.49 18.83 -1.27
C ALA A 860 30.58 19.49 -2.15
N SER A 861 31.42 18.73 -2.87
CA SER A 861 32.54 19.29 -3.65
C SER A 861 32.57 18.98 -5.14
N THR A 862 31.62 18.23 -5.71
CA THR A 862 31.56 18.05 -7.17
C THR A 862 30.14 17.78 -7.66
N PRO A 863 29.57 18.59 -8.57
CA PRO A 863 28.29 18.27 -9.18
C PRO A 863 28.51 17.10 -10.15
N VAL A 864 28.09 15.90 -9.77
CA VAL A 864 27.89 14.81 -10.74
C VAL A 864 26.61 15.16 -11.48
N ASP A 865 26.75 15.63 -12.72
CA ASP A 865 25.63 15.79 -13.65
C ASP A 865 24.88 14.45 -13.77
N ASN A 866 23.66 14.41 -13.24
CA ASN A 866 22.80 13.22 -13.13
C ASN A 866 21.90 13.00 -14.37
N PHE A 867 22.33 13.52 -15.51
CA PHE A 867 21.88 13.14 -16.85
C PHE A 867 23.13 13.23 -17.74
N ARG A 868 23.82 12.10 -17.95
CA ARG A 868 24.95 12.07 -18.88
C ARG A 868 24.45 11.49 -20.20
N HIS A 869 24.02 12.39 -21.09
CA HIS A 869 23.89 12.07 -22.50
C HIS A 869 25.30 11.82 -23.04
N VAL A 870 25.59 10.57 -23.43
CA VAL A 870 26.75 10.28 -24.27
C VAL A 870 26.29 10.45 -25.71
N LYS A 871 26.74 11.53 -26.36
CA LYS A 871 26.61 11.70 -27.82
C LYS A 871 27.46 10.68 -28.56
#